data_AF-A0A9D2IW49-F1
#
_entry.id   AF-A0A9D2IW49-F1
#
_cell.length_a   1.000
_cell.length_b   1.000
_cell.length_c   1.000
_cell.angle_alpha   90.00
_cell.angle_beta   90.00
_cell.angle_gamma   90.00
#
_symmetry.space_group_name_H-M   'P 1'
#
loop_
_entity.id
_entity.type
_entity.pdbx_description
1 polymer ?
#
loop_
_entity_poly.entity_id
_entity_poly.type
_entity_poly.pdbx_seq_one_letter_code
_entity_poly.pdbx_strand_id
1 'polypeptide(L)'
;MAVFCILVALMIAFGAAARTFLPVYAAEYTAYDRSSIEDDLKEIDVVAYPADAEGRHFLLDDVGFMEYGYSESSFIAQNYYGIYLYLYNPTEREISARAGANVVNMATYYNVAGEPTIYENVEITVLDHTDNYRFYKFKIADSKTVYERARAYARGHDGVRRYDIASIQVWFLGDQNATDSFTERNEQSVTYRCTGYAAGCGTDSNAESTLEIRRDTLESVELDVQKTFWRTQTSSLGAGHQNQLDTVYFTVPQELFDEYSTLQRIKAEWWEYKTKPMIVTSHEGFYTESLPYIGVDMEERDSTGNLVHDYRNAFYAGFHSTVGSGGYYEYVWNSTGETVINPLYYLLPTANWCDIEEYDPYAEDIEGIGGVSSNRLEEYIFGYDKTFDSGELNVKDGRVISADLFDADIDESRKVDNGRGKIQKGYSYYDFDVEEDIQEIVSWADGDPSWWDNWQEFGIWNSMFGSIPEEEGRSFSPIYIPKDEDFAGTAENIADRLMCQVSDVESIREAYRTDGQVLVMFRFAVSDYLSKTGYVDINWTSDYESGLFYGEAYVAQQSVFLNFDVIQLTFKSEAEKMTVIPVVANPIDIIDPITPPTDFSNEDFWKLVWILAGLALGTAAVGIIGTIIGKIRDKEVK
;
A
#
# COMPACT_ATOMS: atom_id res chain seq x y z
N MET A 1 -31.72 -38.36 -45.45
CA MET A 1 -30.54 -39.19 -45.10
C MET A 1 -29.51 -38.95 -46.18
N ALA A 2 -28.35 -38.43 -45.78
CA ALA A 2 -27.28 -37.87 -46.60
C ALA A 2 -27.65 -36.59 -47.40
N VAL A 3 -26.87 -35.54 -47.14
CA VAL A 3 -26.67 -34.25 -47.87
C VAL A 3 -27.01 -33.03 -46.99
N PHE A 4 -26.17 -32.80 -45.97
CA PHE A 4 -26.00 -31.52 -45.27
C PHE A 4 -24.55 -31.41 -44.73
N CYS A 5 -23.54 -31.65 -45.57
CA CYS A 5 -22.13 -31.62 -45.16
C CYS A 5 -21.16 -30.94 -46.14
N ILE A 6 -21.62 -30.12 -47.08
CA ILE A 6 -20.69 -29.35 -47.94
C ILE A 6 -21.26 -27.95 -48.14
N LEU A 7 -21.02 -27.08 -47.17
CA LEU A 7 -21.26 -25.63 -47.27
C LEU A 7 -20.18 -24.82 -46.54
N VAL A 8 -18.98 -25.40 -46.38
CA VAL A 8 -17.77 -24.73 -45.85
C VAL A 8 -16.59 -24.83 -46.85
N ALA A 9 -16.83 -25.25 -48.10
CA ALA A 9 -15.80 -25.25 -49.13
C ALA A 9 -16.34 -24.63 -50.42
N LEU A 10 -15.65 -23.58 -50.89
CA LEU A 10 -15.76 -22.97 -52.21
C LEU A 10 -17.08 -22.27 -52.55
N MET A 11 -17.16 -20.95 -52.31
CA MET A 11 -17.92 -20.05 -53.18
C MET A 11 -17.16 -18.75 -53.47
N ILE A 12 -16.20 -18.84 -54.40
CA ILE A 12 -15.90 -17.74 -55.34
C ILE A 12 -15.85 -18.33 -56.75
N ALA A 13 -16.90 -18.06 -57.54
CA ALA A 13 -16.97 -18.06 -59.01
C ALA A 13 -18.46 -18.01 -59.42
N PHE A 14 -19.02 -17.14 -60.28
CA PHE A 14 -18.56 -16.05 -61.14
C PHE A 14 -19.83 -15.22 -61.46
N GLY A 15 -19.73 -13.89 -61.47
CA GLY A 15 -20.80 -13.00 -61.93
C GLY A 15 -20.21 -11.69 -62.45
N ALA A 16 -19.85 -11.68 -63.72
CA ALA A 16 -19.13 -10.58 -64.37
C ALA A 16 -20.04 -9.40 -64.71
N ALA A 17 -19.63 -8.18 -64.32
CA ALA A 17 -19.49 -7.03 -65.24
C ALA A 17 -18.87 -5.81 -64.53
N ALA A 18 -17.98 -5.13 -65.25
CA ALA A 18 -17.29 -3.87 -64.96
C ALA A 18 -16.06 -3.92 -64.02
N ARG A 19 -14.90 -3.75 -64.67
CA ARG A 19 -13.55 -3.69 -64.10
C ARG A 19 -13.29 -2.34 -63.44
N THR A 20 -12.94 -2.36 -62.17
CA THR A 20 -11.94 -1.47 -61.58
C THR A 20 -10.85 -2.36 -60.98
N PHE A 21 -9.60 -2.16 -61.42
CA PHE A 21 -8.44 -2.85 -60.84
C PHE A 21 -8.22 -2.27 -59.43
N LEU A 22 -8.84 -2.88 -58.44
CA LEU A 22 -8.39 -2.79 -57.05
C LEU A 22 -7.46 -3.97 -56.79
N PRO A 23 -6.28 -3.77 -56.21
CA PRO A 23 -5.46 -4.89 -55.76
C PRO A 23 -6.27 -5.71 -54.76
N VAL A 24 -6.47 -6.99 -55.06
CA VAL A 24 -6.98 -8.01 -54.15
C VAL A 24 -5.89 -8.26 -53.11
N TYR A 25 -5.83 -7.41 -52.09
CA TYR A 25 -5.09 -7.59 -50.85
C TYR A 25 -6.06 -7.24 -49.71
N ALA A 26 -6.80 -8.24 -49.25
CA ALA A 26 -7.54 -8.28 -48.00
C ALA A 26 -8.44 -9.53 -48.03
N ALA A 27 -7.84 -10.73 -47.99
CA ALA A 27 -8.49 -11.77 -47.23
C ALA A 27 -8.44 -11.24 -45.79
N GLU A 28 -9.61 -10.98 -45.22
CA GLU A 28 -9.80 -10.19 -44.01
C GLU A 28 -8.93 -10.74 -42.88
N TYR A 29 -7.92 -9.97 -42.46
CA TYR A 29 -7.40 -10.10 -41.10
C TYR A 29 -8.54 -9.64 -40.17
N THR A 30 -9.49 -10.54 -39.90
CA THR A 30 -10.45 -10.39 -38.83
C THR A 30 -9.61 -10.38 -37.55
N ALA A 31 -9.51 -9.21 -36.91
CA ALA A 31 -8.74 -9.10 -35.68
C ALA A 31 -9.30 -10.12 -34.68
N TYR A 32 -8.44 -10.99 -34.15
CA TYR A 32 -8.82 -11.97 -33.12
C TYR A 32 -9.46 -11.27 -31.91
N ASP A 33 -9.16 -9.98 -31.72
CA ASP A 33 -9.89 -9.03 -30.85
C ASP A 33 -11.43 -9.03 -31.00
N ARG A 34 -11.96 -9.40 -32.17
CA ARG A 34 -13.40 -9.28 -32.52
C ARG A 34 -14.15 -10.61 -32.57
N SER A 35 -13.47 -11.76 -32.44
CA SER A 35 -14.20 -13.02 -32.29
C SER A 35 -14.89 -13.06 -30.93
N SER A 36 -16.13 -13.55 -30.88
CA SER A 36 -16.85 -13.68 -29.62
C SER A 36 -16.30 -14.85 -28.83
N ILE A 37 -16.47 -14.79 -27.52
CA ILE A 37 -16.02 -15.84 -26.62
C ILE A 37 -16.76 -17.17 -26.88
N GLU A 38 -18.02 -17.14 -27.31
CA GLU A 38 -18.77 -18.34 -27.67
C GLU A 38 -18.23 -19.00 -28.93
N ASP A 39 -17.81 -18.21 -29.92
CA ASP A 39 -17.20 -18.74 -31.14
C ASP A 39 -15.82 -19.34 -30.86
N ASP A 40 -15.05 -18.72 -29.96
CA ASP A 40 -13.72 -19.19 -29.54
C ASP A 40 -13.81 -20.46 -28.68
N LEU A 41 -14.80 -20.56 -27.79
CA LEU A 41 -14.97 -21.68 -26.85
C LEU A 41 -15.97 -22.76 -27.31
N LYS A 42 -16.48 -22.70 -28.55
CA LYS A 42 -17.52 -23.62 -29.06
C LYS A 42 -17.16 -25.12 -29.00
N GLU A 43 -15.86 -25.44 -28.95
CA GLU A 43 -15.35 -26.82 -28.90
C GLU A 43 -15.04 -27.28 -27.47
N ILE A 44 -15.18 -26.38 -26.48
CA ILE A 44 -14.95 -26.69 -25.07
C ILE A 44 -16.20 -27.30 -24.45
N ASP A 45 -15.99 -28.35 -23.65
CA ASP A 45 -17.05 -28.92 -22.81
C ASP A 45 -17.30 -28.01 -21.60
N VAL A 46 -18.20 -27.04 -21.79
CA VAL A 46 -18.62 -26.10 -20.74
C VAL A 46 -19.23 -26.80 -19.50
N VAL A 47 -19.62 -28.08 -19.59
CA VAL A 47 -20.13 -28.86 -18.44
C VAL A 47 -19.01 -29.15 -17.44
N ALA A 48 -17.75 -29.19 -17.88
CA ALA A 48 -16.58 -29.35 -16.99
C ALA A 48 -16.32 -28.12 -16.09
N TYR A 49 -17.03 -27.02 -16.35
CA TYR A 49 -16.86 -25.71 -15.72
C TYR A 49 -18.21 -25.23 -15.13
N PRO A 50 -18.67 -25.83 -14.02
CA PRO A 50 -19.96 -25.48 -13.39
C PRO A 50 -19.94 -24.09 -12.72
N ALA A 51 -21.07 -23.59 -12.23
CA ALA A 51 -21.04 -22.45 -11.30
C ALA A 51 -20.68 -22.95 -9.90
N ASP A 52 -19.92 -22.15 -9.16
CA ASP A 52 -19.57 -22.36 -7.76
C ASP A 52 -19.32 -21.00 -7.08
N ALA A 53 -20.15 -20.68 -6.09
CA ALA A 53 -20.11 -19.39 -5.40
C ALA A 53 -18.84 -19.18 -4.57
N GLU A 54 -18.20 -20.28 -4.13
CA GLU A 54 -16.97 -20.26 -3.36
C GLU A 54 -15.74 -20.56 -4.22
N GLY A 55 -15.96 -20.90 -5.50
CA GLY A 55 -14.90 -21.28 -6.42
C GLY A 55 -13.97 -20.11 -6.74
N ARG A 56 -12.74 -20.43 -7.14
CA ARG A 56 -11.74 -19.46 -7.59
C ARG A 56 -11.64 -19.42 -9.11
N HIS A 57 -11.35 -18.25 -9.66
CA HIS A 57 -11.12 -18.08 -11.09
C HIS A 57 -9.74 -18.61 -11.48
N PHE A 58 -9.63 -19.13 -12.70
CA PHE A 58 -8.36 -19.59 -13.27
C PHE A 58 -8.42 -19.59 -14.80
N LEU A 59 -7.24 -19.65 -15.44
CA LEU A 59 -7.14 -19.79 -16.90
C LEU A 59 -7.61 -21.17 -17.34
N LEU A 60 -8.45 -21.24 -18.38
CA LEU A 60 -8.91 -22.52 -18.94
C LEU A 60 -7.75 -23.44 -19.32
N ASP A 61 -7.94 -24.75 -19.18
CA ASP A 61 -6.81 -25.69 -19.28
C ASP A 61 -6.11 -25.70 -20.64
N ASP A 62 -6.80 -26.18 -21.68
CA ASP A 62 -6.21 -26.37 -23.01
C ASP A 62 -6.31 -25.12 -23.90
N VAL A 63 -7.13 -24.16 -23.49
CA VAL A 63 -7.46 -22.97 -24.29
C VAL A 63 -7.32 -21.65 -23.53
N GLY A 64 -6.79 -21.67 -22.31
CA GLY A 64 -6.60 -20.47 -21.48
C GLY A 64 -5.61 -19.47 -22.07
N PHE A 65 -4.88 -19.83 -23.13
CA PHE A 65 -3.87 -19.01 -23.76
C PHE A 65 -3.91 -19.14 -25.30
N MET A 66 -3.81 -18.01 -25.99
CA MET A 66 -3.64 -17.95 -27.45
C MET A 66 -2.62 -16.87 -27.84
N GLU A 67 -1.70 -17.23 -28.72
CA GLU A 67 -0.87 -16.27 -29.45
C GLU A 67 -1.41 -16.09 -30.87
N TYR A 68 -1.74 -14.86 -31.25
CA TYR A 68 -2.15 -14.55 -32.62
C TYR A 68 -1.29 -13.44 -33.21
N GLY A 69 -1.14 -13.41 -34.54
CA GLY A 69 -0.49 -12.32 -35.25
C GLY A 69 1.04 -12.28 -35.15
N TYR A 70 1.71 -13.29 -34.58
CA TYR A 70 3.17 -13.38 -34.65
C TYR A 70 3.57 -13.55 -36.12
N SER A 71 4.38 -12.63 -36.65
CA SER A 71 4.75 -12.62 -38.07
C SER A 71 6.05 -11.85 -38.31
N GLU A 72 6.76 -12.17 -39.39
CA GLU A 72 7.86 -11.33 -39.90
C GLU A 72 7.32 -10.08 -40.63
N SER A 73 6.05 -10.09 -41.06
CA SER A 73 5.39 -8.92 -41.63
C SER A 73 5.16 -7.87 -40.57
N SER A 74 5.79 -6.70 -40.72
CA SER A 74 5.60 -5.58 -39.80
C SER A 74 4.15 -5.11 -39.77
N PHE A 75 3.43 -5.19 -40.89
CA PHE A 75 2.00 -4.87 -40.93
C PHE A 75 1.19 -5.83 -40.06
N ILE A 76 1.45 -7.13 -40.14
CA ILE A 76 0.69 -8.11 -39.35
C ILE A 76 1.01 -7.94 -37.87
N ALA A 77 2.30 -7.88 -37.53
CA ALA A 77 2.75 -7.74 -36.15
C ALA A 77 2.22 -6.46 -35.48
N GLN A 78 2.19 -5.32 -36.19
CA GLN A 78 1.74 -4.06 -35.61
C GLN A 78 0.22 -3.95 -35.45
N ASN A 79 -0.56 -4.66 -36.27
CA ASN A 79 -2.02 -4.50 -36.31
C ASN A 79 -2.78 -5.68 -35.67
N TYR A 80 -2.17 -6.85 -35.55
CA TYR A 80 -2.87 -8.07 -35.15
C TYR A 80 -2.16 -8.92 -34.11
N TYR A 81 -0.88 -8.64 -33.78
CA TYR A 81 -0.24 -9.39 -32.72
C TYR A 81 -0.95 -9.16 -31.39
N GLY A 82 -1.19 -10.24 -30.66
CA GLY A 82 -1.75 -10.19 -29.32
C GLY A 82 -1.60 -11.53 -28.62
N ILE A 83 -1.56 -11.45 -27.29
CA ILE A 83 -1.72 -12.58 -26.39
C ILE A 83 -3.10 -12.46 -25.77
N TYR A 84 -3.87 -13.53 -25.86
CA TYR A 84 -5.24 -13.62 -25.36
C TYR A 84 -5.31 -14.66 -24.28
N LEU A 85 -6.07 -14.36 -23.23
CA LEU A 85 -6.23 -15.22 -22.07
C LEU A 85 -7.72 -15.51 -21.88
N TYR A 86 -8.05 -16.79 -21.65
CA TYR A 86 -9.42 -17.21 -21.41
C TYR A 86 -9.57 -17.67 -19.98
N LEU A 87 -10.37 -16.94 -19.21
CA LEU A 87 -10.59 -17.17 -17.79
C LEU A 87 -11.93 -17.88 -17.59
N TYR A 88 -11.94 -18.86 -16.70
CA TYR A 88 -13.15 -19.38 -16.09
C TYR A 88 -13.35 -18.75 -14.71
N ASN A 89 -14.54 -18.20 -14.50
CA ASN A 89 -15.00 -17.58 -13.28
C ASN A 89 -16.21 -18.39 -12.74
N PRO A 90 -16.01 -19.29 -11.78
CA PRO A 90 -17.09 -20.11 -11.24
C PRO A 90 -18.15 -19.29 -10.47
N THR A 91 -17.76 -18.16 -9.89
CA THR A 91 -18.65 -17.35 -9.05
C THR A 91 -19.72 -16.60 -9.83
N GLU A 92 -19.54 -16.47 -11.16
CA GLU A 92 -20.39 -15.66 -12.04
C GLU A 92 -20.54 -14.18 -11.60
N ARG A 93 -19.64 -13.72 -10.71
CA ARG A 93 -19.54 -12.31 -10.33
C ARG A 93 -18.92 -11.53 -11.48
N GLU A 94 -19.44 -10.34 -11.74
CA GLU A 94 -18.94 -9.48 -12.80
C GLU A 94 -17.53 -8.97 -12.48
N ILE A 95 -16.60 -9.20 -13.41
CA ILE A 95 -15.24 -8.65 -13.40
C ILE A 95 -15.25 -7.26 -14.04
N SER A 96 -14.54 -6.33 -13.40
CA SER A 96 -14.38 -4.96 -13.86
C SER A 96 -13.73 -4.89 -15.25
N ALA A 97 -14.35 -4.18 -16.19
CA ALA A 97 -13.77 -3.89 -17.50
C ALA A 97 -12.94 -2.59 -17.55
N ARG A 98 -12.71 -1.95 -16.39
CA ARG A 98 -11.95 -0.71 -16.27
C ARG A 98 -10.47 -0.97 -16.60
N ALA A 99 -9.82 -0.02 -17.27
CA ALA A 99 -8.39 -0.08 -17.56
C ALA A 99 -7.59 -0.18 -16.25
N GLY A 100 -6.55 -1.00 -16.27
CA GLY A 100 -5.70 -1.29 -15.11
C GLY A 100 -6.28 -2.31 -14.12
N ALA A 101 -7.59 -2.61 -14.14
CA ALA A 101 -8.26 -3.37 -13.08
C ALA A 101 -7.93 -4.87 -13.01
N ASN A 102 -7.34 -5.40 -14.07
CA ASN A 102 -6.96 -6.80 -14.15
C ASN A 102 -5.54 -6.87 -14.69
N VAL A 103 -4.75 -7.78 -14.14
CA VAL A 103 -3.37 -8.00 -14.55
C VAL A 103 -3.07 -9.48 -14.67
N VAL A 104 -2.05 -9.80 -15.47
CA VAL A 104 -1.44 -11.12 -15.49
C VAL A 104 -0.02 -11.00 -14.93
N ASN A 105 0.30 -11.79 -13.91
CA ASN A 105 1.67 -11.89 -13.43
C ASN A 105 2.46 -12.76 -14.41
N MET A 106 3.41 -12.17 -15.13
CA MET A 106 4.16 -12.90 -16.16
C MET A 106 5.62 -12.48 -16.27
N ALA A 107 6.45 -13.39 -16.79
CA ALA A 107 7.86 -13.10 -17.03
C ALA A 107 8.03 -12.05 -18.14
N THR A 108 8.74 -10.97 -17.82
CA THR A 108 9.05 -9.88 -18.75
C THR A 108 10.49 -9.85 -19.19
N TYR A 109 11.38 -10.61 -18.54
CA TYR A 109 12.77 -10.76 -18.94
C TYR A 109 13.26 -12.20 -18.80
N TYR A 110 14.14 -12.61 -19.74
CA TYR A 110 14.77 -13.93 -19.78
C TYR A 110 16.29 -13.77 -19.93
N ASN A 111 17.04 -14.62 -19.23
CA ASN A 111 18.49 -14.69 -19.39
C ASN A 111 18.88 -15.38 -20.71
N VAL A 112 20.19 -15.45 -20.98
CA VAL A 112 20.74 -16.07 -22.20
C VAL A 112 20.39 -17.57 -22.32
N ALA A 113 20.18 -18.27 -21.20
CA ALA A 113 19.76 -19.66 -21.19
C ALA A 113 18.24 -19.84 -21.42
N GLY A 114 17.50 -18.74 -21.52
CA GLY A 114 16.05 -18.75 -21.69
C GLY A 114 15.27 -18.98 -20.39
N GLU A 115 15.92 -18.84 -19.22
CA GLU A 115 15.26 -18.89 -17.91
C GLU A 115 14.68 -17.50 -17.57
N PRO A 116 13.47 -17.42 -16.99
CA PRO A 116 12.89 -16.15 -16.57
C PRO A 116 13.69 -15.56 -15.40
N THR A 117 13.89 -14.25 -15.39
CA THR A 117 14.59 -13.57 -14.28
C THR A 117 13.88 -12.32 -13.76
N ILE A 118 12.80 -11.88 -14.41
CA ILE A 118 11.96 -10.78 -13.96
C ILE A 118 10.51 -11.11 -14.30
N TYR A 119 9.64 -11.00 -13.31
CA TYR A 119 8.18 -11.03 -13.40
C TYR A 119 7.61 -9.64 -13.08
N GLU A 120 6.50 -9.33 -13.72
CA GLU A 120 5.74 -8.10 -13.54
C GLU A 120 4.25 -8.39 -13.70
N ASN A 121 3.43 -7.60 -13.03
CA ASN A 121 1.99 -7.53 -13.28
C ASN A 121 1.76 -6.73 -14.56
N VAL A 122 1.31 -7.41 -15.62
CA VAL A 122 1.06 -6.81 -16.93
C VAL A 122 -0.44 -6.58 -17.11
N GLU A 123 -0.83 -5.36 -17.45
CA GLU A 123 -2.24 -5.00 -17.66
C GLU A 123 -2.90 -5.84 -18.77
N ILE A 124 -4.10 -6.32 -18.47
CA ILE A 124 -4.97 -7.02 -19.41
C ILE A 124 -6.32 -6.31 -19.54
N THR A 125 -6.88 -6.32 -20.76
CA THR A 125 -8.16 -5.69 -21.07
C THR A 125 -9.20 -6.77 -21.34
N VAL A 126 -10.40 -6.62 -20.76
CA VAL A 126 -11.57 -7.45 -21.10
C VAL A 126 -11.98 -7.15 -22.54
N LEU A 127 -12.05 -8.19 -23.38
CA LEU A 127 -12.54 -8.08 -24.76
C LEU A 127 -13.99 -8.56 -24.89
N ASP A 128 -14.32 -9.67 -24.22
CA ASP A 128 -15.64 -10.29 -24.29
C ASP A 128 -15.86 -11.19 -23.08
N HIS A 129 -17.12 -11.53 -22.81
CA HIS A 129 -17.51 -12.46 -21.75
C HIS A 129 -18.87 -13.09 -22.06
N THR A 130 -19.16 -14.25 -21.46
CA THR A 130 -20.50 -14.85 -21.59
C THR A 130 -21.54 -14.03 -20.81
N ASP A 131 -22.81 -14.09 -21.19
CA ASP A 131 -23.91 -13.35 -20.54
C ASP A 131 -24.01 -13.55 -19.01
N ASN A 132 -23.56 -14.71 -18.52
CA ASN A 132 -23.54 -15.07 -17.10
C ASN A 132 -22.19 -14.81 -16.41
N TYR A 133 -21.24 -14.16 -17.08
CA TYR A 133 -19.91 -13.85 -16.55
C TYR A 133 -19.06 -15.07 -16.15
N ARG A 134 -19.42 -16.28 -16.62
CA ARG A 134 -18.68 -17.49 -16.29
C ARG A 134 -17.36 -17.61 -17.05
N PHE A 135 -17.30 -17.07 -18.27
CA PHE A 135 -16.08 -17.07 -19.07
C PHE A 135 -15.77 -15.66 -19.53
N TYR A 136 -14.48 -15.33 -19.52
CA TYR A 136 -13.96 -14.05 -19.98
C TYR A 136 -12.82 -14.26 -20.97
N LYS A 137 -12.77 -13.37 -21.97
CA LYS A 137 -11.68 -13.25 -22.92
C LYS A 137 -10.94 -11.95 -22.63
N PHE A 138 -9.67 -12.06 -22.30
CA PHE A 138 -8.77 -10.94 -22.08
C PHE A 138 -7.74 -10.84 -23.20
N LYS A 139 -7.13 -9.66 -23.32
CA LYS A 139 -5.92 -9.42 -24.13
C LYS A 139 -4.91 -8.62 -23.34
N ILE A 140 -3.63 -8.95 -23.49
CA ILE A 140 -2.55 -8.11 -22.94
C ILE A 140 -2.56 -6.73 -23.62
N ALA A 141 -2.66 -5.68 -22.81
CA ALA A 141 -2.85 -4.30 -23.28
C ALA A 141 -1.67 -3.83 -24.16
N ASP A 142 -0.43 -3.97 -23.70
CA ASP A 142 0.76 -3.62 -24.48
C ASP A 142 1.27 -4.80 -25.33
N SER A 143 0.50 -5.12 -26.36
CA SER A 143 0.86 -6.18 -27.32
C SER A 143 2.19 -5.91 -28.04
N LYS A 144 2.62 -4.65 -28.17
CA LYS A 144 3.87 -4.29 -28.86
C LYS A 144 5.09 -4.75 -28.06
N THR A 145 5.14 -4.44 -26.78
CA THR A 145 6.25 -4.84 -25.90
C THR A 145 6.34 -6.36 -25.79
N VAL A 146 5.20 -7.05 -25.69
CA VAL A 146 5.15 -8.52 -25.68
C VAL A 146 5.67 -9.12 -27.00
N TYR A 147 5.33 -8.52 -28.15
CA TYR A 147 5.84 -8.94 -29.45
C TYR A 147 7.37 -8.83 -29.54
N GLU A 148 7.93 -7.70 -29.10
CA GLU A 148 9.36 -7.44 -29.13
C GLU A 148 10.12 -8.47 -28.28
N ARG A 149 9.58 -8.80 -27.09
CA ARG A 149 10.10 -9.86 -26.22
C ARG A 149 10.02 -11.24 -26.88
N ALA A 150 8.88 -11.60 -27.44
CA ALA A 150 8.69 -12.89 -28.12
C ALA A 150 9.66 -13.06 -29.29
N ARG A 151 9.83 -12.02 -30.11
CA ARG A 151 10.78 -11.99 -31.23
C ARG A 151 12.23 -12.09 -30.76
N ALA A 152 12.59 -11.40 -29.68
CA ALA A 152 13.94 -11.48 -29.10
C ALA A 152 14.24 -12.89 -28.60
N TYR A 153 13.31 -13.51 -27.87
CA TYR A 153 13.44 -14.88 -27.40
C TYR A 153 13.58 -15.87 -28.57
N ALA A 154 12.72 -15.77 -29.59
CA ALA A 154 12.73 -16.64 -30.76
C ALA A 154 14.04 -16.62 -31.56
N ARG A 155 14.70 -15.46 -31.65
CA ARG A 155 16.01 -15.34 -32.32
C ARG A 155 17.12 -16.09 -31.60
N GLY A 156 17.03 -16.22 -30.27
CA GLY A 156 18.02 -16.92 -29.45
C GLY A 156 17.74 -18.42 -29.25
N HIS A 157 16.51 -18.87 -29.52
CA HIS A 157 16.02 -20.19 -29.11
C HIS A 157 15.26 -20.91 -30.23
N ASP A 158 15.88 -21.05 -31.40
CA ASP A 158 15.39 -21.86 -32.53
C ASP A 158 13.95 -21.54 -32.99
N GLY A 159 13.54 -20.27 -32.91
CA GLY A 159 12.22 -19.81 -33.35
C GLY A 159 11.09 -20.03 -32.33
N VAL A 160 11.38 -20.61 -31.17
CA VAL A 160 10.43 -20.80 -30.06
C VAL A 160 10.10 -19.45 -29.43
N ARG A 161 8.85 -19.23 -29.06
CA ARG A 161 8.43 -18.06 -28.26
C ARG A 161 7.95 -18.57 -26.91
N ARG A 162 8.43 -17.98 -25.83
CA ARG A 162 8.17 -18.44 -24.46
C ARG A 162 7.41 -17.37 -23.67
N TYR A 163 6.40 -17.80 -22.92
CA TYR A 163 5.61 -16.97 -22.02
C TYR A 163 5.39 -17.73 -20.72
N ASP A 164 5.97 -17.27 -19.62
CA ASP A 164 5.74 -17.83 -18.29
C ASP A 164 4.71 -16.97 -17.56
N ILE A 165 3.55 -17.55 -17.26
CA ILE A 165 2.41 -16.92 -16.60
C ILE A 165 2.26 -17.55 -15.22
N ALA A 166 2.48 -16.74 -14.19
CA ALA A 166 2.33 -17.19 -12.81
C ALA A 166 0.85 -17.28 -12.43
N SER A 167 0.12 -16.19 -12.63
CA SER A 167 -1.26 -16.06 -12.19
C SER A 167 -2.00 -14.96 -12.94
N ILE A 168 -3.31 -14.88 -12.71
CA ILE A 168 -4.19 -13.84 -13.23
C ILE A 168 -4.98 -13.21 -12.08
N GLN A 169 -4.76 -11.91 -11.87
CA GLN A 169 -5.44 -11.12 -10.85
C GLN A 169 -6.60 -10.36 -11.49
N VAL A 170 -7.80 -10.55 -10.94
CA VAL A 170 -9.02 -9.92 -11.45
C VAL A 170 -9.78 -9.18 -10.35
N TRP A 171 -10.40 -8.07 -10.74
CA TRP A 171 -11.21 -7.27 -9.83
C TRP A 171 -12.69 -7.56 -10.02
N PHE A 172 -13.32 -8.21 -9.04
CA PHE A 172 -14.78 -8.37 -9.04
C PHE A 172 -15.45 -7.08 -8.57
N LEU A 173 -16.54 -6.68 -9.26
CA LEU A 173 -17.27 -5.47 -8.87
C LEU A 173 -17.76 -5.57 -7.42
N GLY A 174 -17.50 -4.51 -6.66
CA GLY A 174 -17.82 -4.40 -5.24
C GLY A 174 -16.70 -4.83 -4.30
N ASP A 175 -15.64 -5.48 -4.78
CA ASP A 175 -14.50 -5.84 -3.93
C ASP A 175 -13.56 -4.66 -3.69
N GLN A 176 -12.85 -4.75 -2.57
CA GLN A 176 -11.90 -3.75 -2.08
C GLN A 176 -10.55 -3.84 -2.80
N ASN A 177 -10.12 -5.06 -3.16
CA ASN A 177 -8.89 -5.36 -3.89
C ASN A 177 -9.15 -6.43 -4.96
N ALA A 178 -8.21 -6.58 -5.91
CA ALA A 178 -8.23 -7.70 -6.84
C ALA A 178 -8.02 -9.03 -6.11
N THR A 179 -8.51 -10.11 -6.71
CA THR A 179 -8.25 -11.48 -6.25
C THR A 179 -7.35 -12.18 -7.25
N ASP A 180 -6.32 -12.87 -6.77
CA ASP A 180 -5.44 -13.69 -7.59
C ASP A 180 -6.01 -15.11 -7.78
N SER A 181 -5.58 -15.77 -8.83
CA SER A 181 -5.97 -17.14 -9.15
C SER A 181 -5.23 -18.14 -8.26
N PHE A 182 -5.78 -18.45 -7.09
CA PHE A 182 -5.36 -19.59 -6.27
C PHE A 182 -6.01 -20.86 -6.80
N THR A 183 -5.26 -21.93 -7.02
CA THR A 183 -5.84 -23.16 -7.56
C THR A 183 -5.81 -24.30 -6.53
N GLU A 184 -6.98 -24.64 -5.99
CA GLU A 184 -7.17 -25.88 -5.21
C GLU A 184 -6.99 -27.15 -6.07
N ARG A 185 -6.88 -27.00 -7.41
CA ARG A 185 -6.81 -28.09 -8.40
C ARG A 185 -5.40 -28.59 -8.71
N ASN A 186 -4.37 -28.18 -7.97
CA ASN A 186 -2.95 -28.39 -8.34
C ASN A 186 -2.63 -27.79 -9.72
N GLU A 187 -3.36 -26.76 -10.16
CA GLU A 187 -3.16 -26.12 -11.45
C GLU A 187 -2.07 -25.07 -11.29
N GLN A 188 -0.86 -25.59 -11.48
CA GLN A 188 0.39 -24.85 -11.43
C GLN A 188 0.36 -23.69 -12.43
N SER A 189 1.05 -22.62 -12.06
CA SER A 189 1.52 -21.63 -13.01
C SER A 189 2.07 -22.28 -14.27
N VAL A 190 2.04 -21.58 -15.39
CA VAL A 190 2.22 -22.21 -16.71
C VAL A 190 3.29 -21.53 -17.55
N THR A 191 4.16 -22.33 -18.14
CA THR A 191 4.99 -21.91 -19.27
C THR A 191 4.36 -22.33 -20.58
N TYR A 192 4.06 -21.35 -21.44
CA TYR A 192 3.63 -21.56 -22.82
C TYR A 192 4.83 -21.45 -23.78
N ARG A 193 4.95 -22.41 -24.69
CA ARG A 193 5.95 -22.42 -25.77
C ARG A 193 5.26 -22.49 -27.12
N CYS A 194 5.39 -21.42 -27.90
CA CYS A 194 4.76 -21.30 -29.21
C CYS A 194 5.79 -21.52 -30.34
N THR A 195 5.40 -22.30 -31.36
CA THR A 195 6.13 -22.43 -32.62
C THR A 195 5.17 -22.32 -33.81
N GLY A 196 5.69 -22.19 -35.02
CA GLY A 196 4.84 -22.00 -36.21
C GLY A 196 4.10 -20.66 -36.20
N TYR A 197 3.05 -20.57 -37.02
CA TYR A 197 2.28 -19.34 -37.26
C TYR A 197 0.78 -19.60 -37.30
N ALA A 198 -0.01 -18.68 -36.73
CA ALA A 198 -1.45 -18.66 -36.95
C ALA A 198 -1.78 -18.53 -38.45
N ALA A 199 -2.97 -18.95 -38.85
CA ALA A 199 -3.40 -18.90 -40.25
C ALA A 199 -3.20 -17.49 -40.83
N GLY A 200 -2.62 -17.42 -42.03
CA GLY A 200 -2.30 -16.16 -42.71
C GLY A 200 -1.21 -15.28 -42.10
N CYS A 201 -0.62 -15.65 -40.95
CA CYS A 201 0.45 -14.89 -40.29
C CYS A 201 1.86 -15.29 -40.76
N GLY A 202 2.00 -16.43 -41.42
CA GLY A 202 3.26 -16.90 -42.01
C GLY A 202 3.65 -16.18 -43.31
N THR A 203 4.66 -16.69 -44.00
CA THR A 203 5.11 -16.13 -45.29
C THR A 203 4.06 -16.27 -46.41
N ASP A 204 3.22 -17.30 -46.33
CA ASP A 204 2.06 -17.48 -47.20
C ASP A 204 0.80 -17.04 -46.45
N SER A 205 0.21 -15.93 -46.90
CA SER A 205 -1.00 -15.37 -46.29
C SER A 205 -2.26 -16.22 -46.47
N ASN A 206 -2.21 -17.27 -47.29
CA ASN A 206 -3.32 -18.21 -47.48
C ASN A 206 -3.08 -19.58 -46.82
N ALA A 207 -1.96 -19.74 -46.10
CA ALA A 207 -1.67 -20.98 -45.41
C ALA A 207 -2.59 -21.16 -44.20
N GLU A 208 -3.00 -22.41 -44.00
CA GLU A 208 -3.63 -22.87 -42.75
C GLU A 208 -2.70 -22.66 -41.55
N SER A 209 -3.29 -22.69 -40.35
CA SER A 209 -2.50 -22.55 -39.11
C SER A 209 -1.46 -23.67 -39.00
N THR A 210 -0.24 -23.27 -38.67
CA THR A 210 0.86 -24.16 -38.26
C THR A 210 1.26 -23.91 -36.81
N LEU A 211 0.50 -23.05 -36.11
CA LEU A 211 0.78 -22.67 -34.74
C LEU A 211 0.62 -23.89 -33.83
N GLU A 212 1.68 -24.16 -33.07
CA GLU A 212 1.68 -25.15 -32.01
C GLU A 212 1.97 -24.44 -30.70
N ILE A 213 1.11 -24.64 -29.70
CA ILE A 213 1.26 -24.10 -28.35
C ILE A 213 1.44 -25.29 -27.42
N ARG A 214 2.60 -25.38 -26.79
CA ARG A 214 2.90 -26.37 -25.75
C ARG A 214 2.77 -25.73 -24.38
N ARG A 215 2.12 -26.46 -23.47
CA ARG A 215 1.96 -26.12 -22.05
C ARG A 215 2.95 -26.95 -21.22
N ASP A 216 3.73 -26.31 -20.35
CA ASP A 216 4.58 -26.94 -19.36
C ASP A 216 4.32 -26.30 -17.97
N THR A 217 4.54 -27.05 -16.90
CA THR A 217 4.48 -26.53 -15.53
C THR A 217 5.53 -25.44 -15.30
N LEU A 218 5.12 -24.35 -14.66
CA LEU A 218 5.98 -23.34 -14.05
C LEU A 218 5.91 -23.51 -12.52
N GLU A 219 7.08 -23.57 -11.89
CA GLU A 219 7.18 -23.51 -10.43
C GLU A 219 6.88 -22.10 -9.94
N SER A 220 6.01 -21.99 -8.95
CA SER A 220 5.57 -20.74 -8.33
C SER A 220 5.26 -20.98 -6.86
N VAL A 221 5.06 -19.90 -6.12
CA VAL A 221 4.71 -19.96 -4.70
C VAL A 221 3.44 -19.16 -4.43
N GLU A 222 2.51 -19.79 -3.72
CA GLU A 222 1.33 -19.15 -3.18
C GLU A 222 1.67 -18.50 -1.84
N LEU A 223 1.31 -17.21 -1.66
CA LEU A 223 1.50 -16.50 -0.41
C LEU A 223 0.17 -15.97 0.13
N ASP A 224 -0.09 -16.24 1.40
CA ASP A 224 -1.06 -15.50 2.21
C ASP A 224 -0.33 -14.36 2.91
N VAL A 225 -0.46 -13.15 2.35
CA VAL A 225 0.27 -11.96 2.79
C VAL A 225 -0.53 -11.25 3.89
N GLN A 226 0.09 -11.14 5.06
CA GLN A 226 -0.44 -10.44 6.23
C GLN A 226 0.44 -9.22 6.54
N LYS A 227 -0.07 -8.24 7.29
CA LYS A 227 0.65 -7.00 7.65
C LYS A 227 0.78 -6.82 9.16
N THR A 228 1.81 -6.10 9.56
CA THR A 228 2.04 -5.56 10.91
C THR A 228 2.88 -4.30 10.78
N PHE A 229 2.87 -3.46 11.82
CA PHE A 229 3.75 -2.30 11.92
C PHE A 229 4.42 -2.26 13.29
N TRP A 230 5.40 -1.39 13.45
CA TRP A 230 6.00 -1.05 14.74
C TRP A 230 6.45 0.40 14.73
N ARG A 231 6.29 1.13 15.84
CA ARG A 231 6.70 2.53 15.95
C ARG A 231 7.71 2.75 17.07
N THR A 232 8.72 3.58 16.80
CA THR A 232 9.66 4.06 17.84
C THR A 232 8.98 5.09 18.75
N GLN A 233 9.60 5.43 19.87
CA GLN A 233 9.19 6.57 20.70
C GLN A 233 9.54 7.92 20.07
N THR A 234 10.59 7.97 19.25
CA THR A 234 11.03 9.21 18.58
C THR A 234 11.67 8.91 17.23
N SER A 235 11.73 9.90 16.34
CA SER A 235 12.57 9.88 15.15
C SER A 235 13.59 11.03 15.17
N SER A 236 14.48 11.05 14.17
CA SER A 236 15.41 12.16 13.97
C SER A 236 14.73 13.52 13.73
N LEU A 237 13.42 13.54 13.49
CA LEU A 237 12.64 14.77 13.31
C LEU A 237 12.17 15.41 14.63
N GLY A 238 12.37 14.75 15.77
CA GLY A 238 12.13 15.35 17.08
C GLY A 238 10.76 15.07 17.68
N ALA A 239 10.20 16.06 18.38
CA ALA A 239 9.05 15.88 19.25
C ALA A 239 7.78 15.59 18.44
N GLY A 240 7.08 14.51 18.81
CA GLY A 240 5.88 14.05 18.13
C GLY A 240 6.10 13.37 16.78
N HIS A 241 7.35 13.06 16.44
CA HIS A 241 7.69 12.23 15.28
C HIS A 241 8.21 10.88 15.73
N GLN A 242 7.80 9.82 15.05
CA GLN A 242 8.18 8.42 15.30
C GLN A 242 8.60 7.79 13.97
N ASN A 243 9.55 6.87 13.99
CA ASN A 243 9.76 5.98 12.85
C ASN A 243 8.65 4.94 12.87
N GLN A 244 7.98 4.71 11.75
CA GLN A 244 7.07 3.58 11.54
C GLN A 244 7.74 2.58 10.62
N LEU A 245 7.95 1.36 11.11
CA LEU A 245 8.44 0.23 10.34
C LEU A 245 7.26 -0.64 9.90
N ASP A 246 6.98 -0.64 8.61
CA ASP A 246 5.91 -1.42 7.99
C ASP A 246 6.46 -2.76 7.49
N THR A 247 5.80 -3.83 7.90
CA THR A 247 6.23 -5.20 7.63
C THR A 247 5.06 -6.01 7.11
N VAL A 248 5.28 -6.74 6.03
CA VAL A 248 4.40 -7.85 5.67
C VAL A 248 5.03 -9.17 6.10
N TYR A 249 4.22 -10.14 6.47
CA TYR A 249 4.69 -11.49 6.77
C TYR A 249 3.83 -12.53 6.05
N PHE A 250 4.48 -13.63 5.68
CA PHE A 250 3.87 -14.73 4.96
C PHE A 250 4.69 -15.99 5.19
N THR A 251 4.16 -17.13 4.81
CA THR A 251 4.87 -18.42 4.86
C THR A 251 5.29 -18.87 3.47
N VAL A 252 6.45 -19.52 3.40
CA VAL A 252 7.03 -20.04 2.16
C VAL A 252 7.35 -21.53 2.36
N PRO A 253 7.01 -22.42 1.41
CA PRO A 253 7.27 -23.85 1.56
C PRO A 253 8.73 -24.16 1.84
N GLN A 254 9.00 -25.01 2.83
CA GLN A 254 10.35 -25.42 3.23
C GLN A 254 11.15 -26.01 2.06
N GLU A 255 10.49 -26.68 1.12
CA GLU A 255 11.11 -27.28 -0.06
C GLU A 255 11.86 -26.26 -0.93
N LEU A 256 11.41 -25.00 -1.00
CA LEU A 256 12.11 -23.95 -1.75
C LEU A 256 13.43 -23.55 -1.08
N PHE A 257 13.49 -23.55 0.25
CA PHE A 257 14.75 -23.32 0.98
C PHE A 257 15.68 -24.53 0.88
N ASP A 258 15.13 -25.74 0.92
CA ASP A 258 15.91 -26.96 0.77
C ASP A 258 16.54 -27.06 -0.63
N GLU A 259 15.82 -26.63 -1.68
CA GLU A 259 16.30 -26.67 -3.06
C GLU A 259 17.18 -25.47 -3.43
N TYR A 260 16.79 -24.25 -3.05
CA TYR A 260 17.42 -23.02 -3.52
C TYR A 260 18.21 -22.25 -2.45
N SER A 261 18.28 -22.76 -1.22
CA SER A 261 19.01 -22.20 -0.09
C SER A 261 18.39 -20.90 0.45
N THR A 262 18.99 -19.73 0.19
CA THR A 262 18.66 -18.50 0.91
C THR A 262 17.72 -17.62 0.11
N LEU A 263 16.63 -17.16 0.72
CA LEU A 263 15.81 -16.08 0.15
C LEU A 263 16.61 -14.77 0.15
N GLN A 264 17.07 -14.34 -1.02
CA GLN A 264 17.94 -13.18 -1.19
C GLN A 264 17.15 -11.91 -1.48
N ARG A 265 16.09 -11.99 -2.30
CA ARG A 265 15.34 -10.81 -2.75
C ARG A 265 13.84 -11.03 -2.78
N ILE A 266 13.10 -9.95 -2.54
CA ILE A 266 11.64 -9.89 -2.71
C ILE A 266 11.33 -8.69 -3.58
N LYS A 267 10.64 -8.92 -4.70
CA LYS A 267 10.12 -7.84 -5.54
C LYS A 267 8.65 -7.60 -5.20
N ALA A 268 8.30 -6.35 -4.96
CA ALA A 268 6.93 -5.93 -4.67
C ALA A 268 6.57 -4.65 -5.44
N GLU A 269 5.27 -4.37 -5.53
CA GLU A 269 4.72 -3.11 -6.05
C GLU A 269 3.56 -2.61 -5.18
N TRP A 270 3.36 -1.29 -5.13
CA TRP A 270 2.32 -0.64 -4.31
C TRP A 270 2.09 0.81 -4.75
N TRP A 271 1.05 1.45 -4.22
CA TRP A 271 0.79 2.87 -4.36
C TRP A 271 1.04 3.57 -3.03
N GLU A 272 2.08 4.41 -2.97
CA GLU A 272 2.49 5.08 -1.73
C GLU A 272 1.96 6.51 -1.67
N TYR A 273 1.36 6.87 -0.54
CA TYR A 273 0.91 8.23 -0.24
C TYR A 273 1.14 8.58 1.23
N LYS A 274 1.41 9.84 1.51
CA LYS A 274 1.38 10.41 2.85
C LYS A 274 0.02 11.07 3.07
N THR A 275 -0.69 10.75 4.16
CA THR A 275 -1.96 11.44 4.48
C THR A 275 -1.69 12.90 4.78
N LYS A 276 -2.69 13.78 4.63
CA LYS A 276 -2.66 15.08 5.31
C LYS A 276 -2.85 14.91 6.83
N PRO A 277 -2.57 15.92 7.64
CA PRO A 277 -2.77 15.84 9.08
C PRO A 277 -4.23 15.52 9.45
N MET A 278 -4.39 14.57 10.38
CA MET A 278 -5.65 14.03 10.86
C MET A 278 -5.95 14.55 12.26
N ILE A 279 -7.07 15.24 12.45
CA ILE A 279 -7.52 15.61 13.80
C ILE A 279 -8.25 14.42 14.41
N VAL A 280 -7.73 13.90 15.52
CA VAL A 280 -8.40 12.90 16.35
C VAL A 280 -8.85 13.56 17.66
N THR A 281 -10.09 13.33 18.09
CA THR A 281 -10.64 14.01 19.28
C THR A 281 -11.57 13.13 20.12
N SER A 282 -11.47 13.25 21.44
CA SER A 282 -12.45 12.73 22.40
C SER A 282 -13.55 13.74 22.73
N HIS A 283 -13.42 15.00 22.28
CA HIS A 283 -14.39 16.05 22.54
C HIS A 283 -15.60 15.97 21.58
N GLU A 284 -16.69 15.35 22.04
CA GLU A 284 -17.91 15.13 21.26
C GLU A 284 -18.53 16.40 20.66
N GLY A 285 -18.55 17.50 21.43
CA GLY A 285 -19.10 18.77 20.96
C GLY A 285 -18.34 19.36 19.77
N PHE A 286 -17.02 19.49 19.91
CA PHE A 286 -16.13 19.91 18.84
C PHE A 286 -16.27 19.04 17.60
N TYR A 287 -16.24 17.71 17.74
CA TYR A 287 -16.43 16.80 16.62
C TYR A 287 -17.76 17.08 15.89
N THR A 288 -18.85 17.03 16.63
CA THR A 288 -20.22 17.15 16.09
C THR A 288 -20.43 18.48 15.36
N GLU A 289 -19.91 19.57 15.92
CA GLU A 289 -20.05 20.91 15.35
C GLU A 289 -19.08 21.18 14.20
N SER A 290 -17.95 20.49 14.13
CA SER A 290 -16.93 20.66 13.08
C SER A 290 -17.23 19.82 11.83
N LEU A 291 -18.00 18.74 11.94
CA LEU A 291 -18.37 17.85 10.83
C LEU A 291 -18.84 18.59 9.56
N PRO A 292 -19.71 19.63 9.62
CA PRO A 292 -20.17 20.33 8.43
C PRO A 292 -19.09 21.12 7.69
N TYR A 293 -17.91 21.30 8.29
CA TYR A 293 -16.80 22.11 7.78
C TYR A 293 -15.66 21.26 7.20
N ILE A 294 -15.81 19.95 7.12
CA ILE A 294 -14.86 19.08 6.40
C ILE A 294 -14.86 19.46 4.91
N GLY A 295 -13.67 19.73 4.38
CA GLY A 295 -13.44 20.18 3.01
C GLY A 295 -13.86 21.62 2.73
N VAL A 296 -14.27 22.39 3.74
CA VAL A 296 -14.70 23.78 3.55
C VAL A 296 -13.52 24.74 3.68
N ASP A 297 -13.40 25.67 2.72
CA ASP A 297 -12.46 26.78 2.80
C ASP A 297 -12.93 27.81 3.83
N MET A 298 -12.37 27.74 5.03
CA MET A 298 -12.68 28.65 6.14
C MET A 298 -12.22 30.10 5.87
N GLU A 299 -11.41 30.34 4.84
CA GLU A 299 -10.95 31.67 4.44
C GLU A 299 -11.88 32.35 3.42
N GLU A 300 -12.92 31.66 2.93
CA GLU A 300 -13.83 32.21 1.93
C GLU A 300 -14.44 33.55 2.40
N ARG A 301 -14.38 34.57 1.53
CA ARG A 301 -14.93 35.90 1.79
C ARG A 301 -16.05 36.26 0.84
N ASP A 302 -17.10 36.86 1.40
CA ASP A 302 -18.19 37.40 0.61
C ASP A 302 -17.75 38.65 -0.19
N SER A 303 -18.63 39.13 -1.07
CA SER A 303 -18.39 40.33 -1.89
C SER A 303 -18.13 41.63 -1.09
N THR A 304 -18.37 41.61 0.23
CA THR A 304 -18.13 42.73 1.15
C THR A 304 -16.85 42.55 1.98
N GLY A 305 -16.15 41.43 1.81
CA GLY A 305 -14.89 41.09 2.49
C GLY A 305 -15.06 40.41 3.85
N ASN A 306 -16.29 40.07 4.25
CA ASN A 306 -16.55 39.32 5.48
C ASN A 306 -16.34 37.82 5.24
N LEU A 307 -15.91 37.09 6.27
CA LEU A 307 -15.86 35.63 6.21
C LEU A 307 -17.26 35.08 5.93
N VAL A 308 -17.35 34.14 4.98
CA VAL A 308 -18.61 33.47 4.63
C VAL A 308 -19.07 32.56 5.76
N HIS A 309 -18.11 31.95 6.47
CA HIS A 309 -18.37 31.02 7.57
C HIS A 309 -18.13 31.70 8.92
N ASP A 310 -19.19 31.89 9.73
CA ASP A 310 -19.12 32.37 11.13
C ASP A 310 -19.01 31.16 12.09
N TYR A 311 -18.00 30.32 11.88
CA TYR A 311 -17.63 29.22 12.78
C TYR A 311 -16.42 29.62 13.62
N ARG A 312 -16.46 29.38 14.93
CA ARG A 312 -15.48 29.97 15.87
C ARG A 312 -14.71 28.96 16.70
N ASN A 313 -15.01 27.67 16.57
CA ASN A 313 -14.19 26.67 17.21
C ASN A 313 -12.92 26.48 16.38
N ALA A 314 -11.81 26.27 17.05
CA ALA A 314 -10.51 26.14 16.41
C ALA A 314 -9.75 24.96 17.02
N PHE A 315 -8.75 24.49 16.28
CA PHE A 315 -7.84 23.46 16.75
C PHE A 315 -6.40 23.90 16.55
N TYR A 316 -5.56 23.61 17.53
CA TYR A 316 -4.15 23.98 17.55
C TYR A 316 -3.31 22.79 18.01
N ALA A 317 -2.22 22.50 17.31
CA ALA A 317 -1.28 21.44 17.68
C ALA A 317 0.18 21.82 17.37
N GLY A 318 1.12 21.19 18.09
CA GLY A 318 2.55 21.38 17.91
C GLY A 318 3.02 22.80 18.26
N PHE A 319 2.81 23.24 19.50
CA PHE A 319 3.28 24.56 19.95
C PHE A 319 4.79 24.60 20.10
N HIS A 320 5.44 25.53 19.39
CA HIS A 320 6.87 25.76 19.49
C HIS A 320 7.18 27.10 20.18
N SER A 321 7.87 27.04 21.32
CA SER A 321 8.28 28.26 22.03
C SER A 321 9.55 28.84 21.41
N THR A 322 9.54 30.13 21.07
CA THR A 322 10.73 30.83 20.56
C THR A 322 11.28 31.80 21.60
N VAL A 323 12.60 31.82 21.79
CA VAL A 323 13.23 32.71 22.78
C VAL A 323 12.98 34.17 22.39
N GLY A 324 12.12 34.86 23.14
CA GLY A 324 11.84 36.29 22.97
C GLY A 324 10.67 36.64 22.04
N SER A 325 9.91 35.66 21.52
CA SER A 325 8.66 35.87 20.76
C SER A 325 7.58 34.88 21.23
N GLY A 326 6.31 35.18 20.97
CA GLY A 326 5.12 34.50 21.53
C GLY A 326 4.87 33.04 21.10
N GLY A 327 5.86 32.36 20.52
CA GLY A 327 5.72 31.02 19.95
C GLY A 327 4.90 30.97 18.65
N TYR A 328 4.76 29.78 18.06
CA TYR A 328 3.86 29.49 16.94
C TYR A 328 3.36 28.04 17.03
N TYR A 329 2.28 27.72 16.31
CA TYR A 329 1.76 26.36 16.18
C TYR A 329 2.12 25.80 14.81
N GLU A 330 2.51 24.53 14.75
CA GLU A 330 2.78 23.83 13.49
C GLU A 330 1.51 23.52 12.71
N TYR A 331 0.44 23.16 13.41
CA TYR A 331 -0.85 22.89 12.81
C TYR A 331 -1.96 23.70 13.47
N VAL A 332 -2.74 24.38 12.64
CA VAL A 332 -3.88 25.18 13.07
C VAL A 332 -5.02 25.02 12.09
N TRP A 333 -6.23 24.80 12.63
CA TRP A 333 -7.48 24.87 11.88
C TRP A 333 -8.39 25.95 12.48
N ASN A 334 -8.97 26.77 11.61
CA ASN A 334 -9.97 27.80 11.91
C ASN A 334 -9.59 28.82 13.01
N SER A 335 -8.31 29.21 13.11
CA SER A 335 -7.87 30.24 14.06
C SER A 335 -8.02 31.66 13.51
N THR A 336 -8.65 32.54 14.29
CA THR A 336 -8.70 33.97 13.97
C THR A 336 -7.38 34.66 14.33
N GLY A 337 -6.61 35.10 13.33
CA GLY A 337 -5.40 35.92 13.52
C GLY A 337 -4.07 35.22 13.21
N GLU A 338 -4.10 33.92 12.86
CA GLU A 338 -2.92 33.19 12.40
C GLU A 338 -2.62 33.45 10.92
N THR A 339 -1.36 33.29 10.52
CA THR A 339 -0.92 33.52 9.13
C THR A 339 -1.18 32.34 8.19
N VAL A 340 -1.51 31.17 8.73
CA VAL A 340 -1.79 29.94 7.97
C VAL A 340 -2.98 29.23 8.61
N ILE A 341 -4.05 29.00 7.84
CA ILE A 341 -5.19 28.18 8.23
C ILE A 341 -5.16 26.92 7.36
N ASN A 342 -5.04 25.75 7.98
CA ASN A 342 -5.06 24.49 7.24
C ASN A 342 -6.51 24.08 6.96
N PRO A 343 -6.83 23.52 5.78
CA PRO A 343 -8.13 22.92 5.52
C PRO A 343 -8.37 21.68 6.39
N LEU A 344 -9.61 21.45 6.79
CA LEU A 344 -10.01 20.25 7.55
C LEU A 344 -10.43 19.14 6.59
N TYR A 345 -9.60 18.13 6.39
CA TYR A 345 -9.94 16.97 5.55
C TYR A 345 -10.22 15.70 6.35
N TYR A 346 -9.64 15.60 7.54
CA TYR A 346 -9.79 14.47 8.45
C TYR A 346 -10.21 14.96 9.82
N LEU A 347 -11.35 14.45 10.28
CA LEU A 347 -11.85 14.64 11.62
C LEU A 347 -12.38 13.29 12.11
N LEU A 348 -11.70 12.70 13.09
CA LEU A 348 -11.96 11.35 13.57
C LEU A 348 -12.22 11.40 15.08
N PRO A 349 -13.34 10.85 15.58
CA PRO A 349 -13.56 10.78 17.01
C PRO A 349 -12.88 9.54 17.60
N THR A 350 -12.46 9.58 18.87
CA THR A 350 -12.01 8.37 19.57
C THR A 350 -13.15 7.35 19.69
N ALA A 351 -12.81 6.07 19.84
CA ALA A 351 -13.82 5.03 19.98
C ALA A 351 -14.63 5.24 21.28
N ASN A 352 -15.96 5.32 21.16
CA ASN A 352 -16.86 5.57 22.30
C ASN A 352 -16.52 6.82 23.13
N TRP A 353 -15.86 7.83 22.53
CA TRP A 353 -15.39 9.02 23.25
C TRP A 353 -14.46 8.69 24.42
N CYS A 354 -13.65 7.64 24.30
CA CYS A 354 -12.63 7.34 25.29
C CYS A 354 -11.66 8.51 25.43
N ASP A 355 -11.15 8.69 26.64
CA ASP A 355 -10.05 9.61 26.91
C ASP A 355 -8.85 9.23 26.04
N ILE A 356 -8.08 10.22 25.63
CA ILE A 356 -6.88 9.98 24.85
C ILE A 356 -5.75 9.74 25.83
N GLU A 357 -5.16 8.55 25.73
CA GLU A 357 -3.98 8.17 26.52
C GLU A 357 -2.72 8.40 25.69
N GLU A 358 -1.55 8.37 26.33
CA GLU A 358 -0.27 8.42 25.63
C GLU A 358 -0.02 7.16 24.79
N TYR A 359 0.85 7.26 23.78
CA TYR A 359 1.26 6.12 22.99
C TYR A 359 1.83 5.01 23.87
N ASP A 360 1.20 3.84 23.84
CA ASP A 360 1.75 2.60 24.36
C ASP A 360 2.08 1.67 23.18
N PRO A 361 3.37 1.41 22.89
CA PRO A 361 3.78 0.46 21.85
C PRO A 361 3.32 -0.98 22.14
N TYR A 362 2.88 -1.27 23.36
CA TYR A 362 2.43 -2.58 23.78
C TYR A 362 0.92 -2.70 23.97
N ALA A 363 0.16 -1.64 23.64
CA ALA A 363 -1.29 -1.68 23.73
C ALA A 363 -1.89 -2.73 22.78
N GLU A 364 -2.53 -3.75 23.34
CA GLU A 364 -3.35 -4.71 22.58
C GLU A 364 -4.61 -4.03 22.00
N ASP A 365 -5.18 -3.07 22.74
CA ASP A 365 -6.37 -2.31 22.34
C ASP A 365 -5.99 -0.86 21.99
N ILE A 366 -5.61 -0.65 20.73
CA ILE A 366 -5.25 0.67 20.20
C ILE A 366 -6.41 1.66 20.30
N GLU A 367 -7.65 1.21 20.06
CA GLU A 367 -8.82 2.09 20.12
C GLU A 367 -9.13 2.49 21.57
N GLY A 368 -8.93 1.57 22.52
CA GLY A 368 -9.11 1.80 23.95
C GLY A 368 -8.23 2.91 24.52
N ILE A 369 -7.04 3.13 23.95
CA ILE A 369 -6.10 4.19 24.34
C ILE A 369 -6.29 5.50 23.55
N GLY A 370 -7.34 5.63 22.73
CA GLY A 370 -7.61 6.85 21.94
C GLY A 370 -7.04 6.83 20.52
N GLY A 371 -6.60 5.67 20.03
CA GLY A 371 -6.25 5.44 18.63
C GLY A 371 -7.46 5.28 17.70
N VAL A 372 -7.18 5.12 16.41
CA VAL A 372 -8.18 4.83 15.36
C VAL A 372 -7.77 3.57 14.62
N SER A 373 -8.65 2.57 14.56
CA SER A 373 -8.36 1.30 13.86
C SER A 373 -8.12 1.47 12.37
N SER A 374 -7.33 0.54 11.79
CA SER A 374 -7.06 0.46 10.34
C SER A 374 -8.33 0.50 9.50
N ASN A 375 -9.31 -0.36 9.81
CA ASN A 375 -10.55 -0.47 9.04
C ASN A 375 -11.32 0.85 9.02
N ARG A 376 -11.34 1.58 10.14
CA ARG A 376 -12.05 2.84 10.24
C ARG A 376 -11.39 3.95 9.44
N LEU A 377 -10.06 3.99 9.41
CA LEU A 377 -9.32 4.92 8.57
C LEU A 377 -9.45 4.57 7.09
N GLU A 378 -9.41 3.28 6.76
CA GLU A 378 -9.65 2.76 5.42
C GLU A 378 -11.03 3.16 4.88
N GLU A 379 -12.09 2.90 5.66
CA GLU A 379 -13.46 3.31 5.34
C GLU A 379 -13.57 4.83 5.14
N TYR A 380 -12.85 5.63 5.95
CA TYR A 380 -12.82 7.08 5.78
C TYR A 380 -12.18 7.49 4.46
N ILE A 381 -10.98 6.96 4.15
CA ILE A 381 -10.23 7.31 2.94
C ILE A 381 -11.04 6.97 1.69
N PHE A 382 -11.61 5.76 1.66
CA PHE A 382 -12.34 5.28 0.50
C PHE A 382 -13.79 5.78 0.41
N GLY A 383 -14.36 6.22 1.53
CA GLY A 383 -15.70 6.80 1.61
C GLY A 383 -15.75 8.33 1.49
N TYR A 384 -14.61 9.00 1.46
CA TYR A 384 -14.55 10.47 1.40
C TYR A 384 -15.11 11.02 0.09
N ASP A 385 -16.14 11.86 0.20
CA ASP A 385 -16.90 12.40 -0.91
C ASP A 385 -17.10 13.92 -0.84
N LYS A 386 -16.39 14.63 0.05
CA LYS A 386 -16.64 16.04 0.33
C LYS A 386 -16.09 16.97 -0.76
N THR A 387 -14.83 16.78 -1.13
CA THR A 387 -14.11 17.65 -2.08
C THR A 387 -13.09 16.87 -2.90
N PHE A 388 -12.69 17.44 -4.04
CA PHE A 388 -11.62 16.94 -4.91
C PHE A 388 -10.78 18.12 -5.42
N ASP A 389 -10.53 19.11 -4.56
CA ASP A 389 -9.95 20.40 -4.94
C ASP A 389 -8.48 20.26 -5.37
N SER A 390 -7.77 19.31 -4.75
CA SER A 390 -6.42 18.87 -5.10
C SER A 390 -6.41 17.84 -6.24
N GLY A 391 -7.58 17.46 -6.75
CA GLY A 391 -7.79 16.50 -7.83
C GLY A 391 -8.12 15.08 -7.37
N GLU A 392 -8.01 14.15 -8.31
CA GLU A 392 -8.29 12.73 -8.14
C GLU A 392 -6.98 11.94 -8.17
N LEU A 393 -6.81 11.04 -7.20
CA LEU A 393 -5.76 10.02 -7.26
C LEU A 393 -6.36 8.75 -7.84
N ASN A 394 -5.79 8.33 -8.97
CA ASN A 394 -6.00 6.99 -9.47
C ASN A 394 -5.03 6.08 -8.73
N VAL A 395 -5.54 5.44 -7.68
CA VAL A 395 -4.88 4.25 -7.13
C VAL A 395 -5.06 3.11 -8.13
N LYS A 396 -4.22 2.05 -8.05
CA LYS A 396 -4.29 0.94 -9.02
C LYS A 396 -5.73 0.52 -9.26
N ASP A 397 -5.96 0.06 -10.48
CA ASP A 397 -7.22 -0.49 -10.92
C ASP A 397 -8.26 0.54 -11.30
N GLY A 398 -8.04 1.85 -11.12
CA GLY A 398 -8.91 2.96 -11.58
C GLY A 398 -9.91 3.44 -10.53
N ARG A 399 -9.73 3.03 -9.26
CA ARG A 399 -10.48 3.59 -8.13
C ARG A 399 -9.98 5.00 -7.91
N VAL A 400 -10.93 5.92 -7.81
CA VAL A 400 -10.66 7.33 -7.63
C VAL A 400 -10.84 7.64 -6.16
N ILE A 401 -9.77 8.08 -5.50
CA ILE A 401 -9.83 8.67 -4.17
C ILE A 401 -9.48 10.16 -4.26
N SER A 402 -9.97 10.95 -3.31
CA SER A 402 -9.68 12.38 -3.31
C SER A 402 -8.22 12.65 -2.98
N ALA A 403 -7.54 13.41 -3.84
CA ALA A 403 -6.18 13.89 -3.57
C ALA A 403 -6.15 14.88 -2.40
N ASP A 404 -7.30 15.40 -1.97
CA ASP A 404 -7.39 16.31 -0.81
C ASP A 404 -6.91 15.67 0.48
N LEU A 405 -7.05 14.35 0.58
CA LEU A 405 -6.65 13.56 1.74
C LEU A 405 -5.14 13.34 1.85
N PHE A 406 -4.34 13.66 0.84
CA PHE A 406 -2.93 13.29 0.80
C PHE A 406 -2.03 14.48 0.57
N ASP A 407 -0.83 14.42 1.14
CA ASP A 407 0.19 15.42 0.93
C ASP A 407 0.69 15.42 -0.52
N ALA A 408 1.40 16.50 -0.86
CA ALA A 408 1.91 16.71 -2.21
C ALA A 408 2.87 15.60 -2.65
N ASP A 409 3.59 14.98 -1.72
CA ASP A 409 4.58 13.93 -1.95
C ASP A 409 4.69 12.97 -0.74
N ILE A 410 5.49 11.91 -0.88
CA ILE A 410 5.88 11.00 0.22
C ILE A 410 7.17 11.48 0.89
N ASP A 411 7.53 10.87 2.02
CA ASP A 411 8.75 11.18 2.78
C ASP A 411 10.00 11.10 1.87
N GLU A 412 10.91 12.09 1.94
CA GLU A 412 12.10 12.11 1.08
C GLU A 412 13.02 10.90 1.29
N SER A 413 13.11 10.39 2.52
CA SER A 413 13.88 9.20 2.88
C SER A 413 13.38 7.92 2.20
N ARG A 414 12.12 7.89 1.79
CA ARG A 414 11.51 6.75 1.10
C ARG A 414 11.85 6.68 -0.38
N LYS A 415 12.21 7.80 -1.01
CA LYS A 415 12.33 7.88 -2.46
C LYS A 415 13.56 7.16 -2.97
N VAL A 416 13.36 6.28 -3.93
CA VAL A 416 14.42 5.53 -4.60
C VAL A 416 14.17 5.56 -6.11
N ASP A 417 15.22 5.71 -6.91
CA ASP A 417 15.16 5.56 -8.37
C ASP A 417 16.51 4.99 -8.84
N ASN A 418 16.58 3.67 -8.98
CA ASN A 418 17.80 2.97 -9.36
C ASN A 418 17.51 1.70 -10.18
N GLY A 419 18.54 0.89 -10.45
CA GLY A 419 18.38 -0.32 -11.27
C GLY A 419 17.50 -1.43 -10.67
N ARG A 420 17.14 -1.35 -9.38
CA ARG A 420 16.24 -2.29 -8.69
C ARG A 420 14.78 -1.87 -8.75
N GLY A 421 14.51 -0.60 -9.05
CA GLY A 421 13.16 -0.08 -9.17
C GLY A 421 13.04 1.37 -8.73
N LYS A 422 11.80 1.77 -8.44
CA LYS A 422 11.44 3.13 -8.08
C LYS A 422 10.43 3.16 -6.93
N ILE A 423 10.74 3.93 -5.90
CA ILE A 423 9.83 4.29 -4.81
C ILE A 423 9.54 5.79 -4.91
N GLN A 424 8.26 6.15 -5.03
CA GLN A 424 7.79 7.51 -5.26
C GLN A 424 6.31 7.63 -4.83
N LYS A 425 5.79 8.86 -4.74
CA LYS A 425 4.35 9.06 -4.61
C LYS A 425 3.59 8.40 -5.77
N GLY A 426 2.52 7.68 -5.43
CA GLY A 426 1.78 6.86 -6.37
C GLY A 426 2.49 5.54 -6.63
N TYR A 427 2.49 5.09 -7.88
CA TYR A 427 2.99 3.75 -8.23
C TYR A 427 4.49 3.60 -7.95
N SER A 428 4.80 2.63 -7.09
CA SER A 428 6.12 2.19 -6.70
C SER A 428 6.30 0.71 -7.00
N TYR A 429 7.53 0.32 -7.34
CA TYR A 429 7.93 -1.08 -7.51
C TYR A 429 9.40 -1.20 -7.17
N TYR A 430 9.77 -2.24 -6.42
CA TYR A 430 11.15 -2.39 -5.97
C TYR A 430 11.51 -3.86 -5.72
N ASP A 431 12.75 -4.23 -6.07
CA ASP A 431 13.34 -5.56 -5.86
C ASP A 431 14.37 -5.50 -4.72
N PHE A 432 13.88 -5.68 -3.50
CA PHE A 432 14.63 -5.53 -2.25
C PHE A 432 15.62 -6.67 -2.06
N ASP A 433 16.86 -6.34 -1.75
CA ASP A 433 17.94 -7.28 -1.45
C ASP A 433 18.26 -7.31 0.05
N VAL A 434 18.32 -8.52 0.62
CA VAL A 434 18.56 -8.78 2.04
C VAL A 434 19.84 -8.13 2.59
N GLU A 435 20.86 -7.90 1.76
CA GLU A 435 22.14 -7.30 2.17
C GLU A 435 22.29 -5.82 1.78
N GLU A 436 21.58 -5.34 0.74
CA GLU A 436 21.78 -3.99 0.19
C GLU A 436 20.75 -2.97 0.71
N ASP A 437 19.50 -3.40 0.93
CA ASP A 437 18.36 -2.50 1.18
C ASP A 437 17.99 -2.44 2.68
N ILE A 438 19.01 -2.20 3.51
CA ILE A 438 18.87 -2.10 4.97
C ILE A 438 17.89 -1.00 5.34
N GLN A 439 16.92 -1.35 6.20
CA GLN A 439 15.95 -0.44 6.79
C GLN A 439 16.55 0.18 8.06
N GLU A 440 16.67 1.50 8.10
CA GLU A 440 17.23 2.22 9.24
C GLU A 440 16.13 2.99 9.97
N ILE A 441 15.98 2.74 11.27
CA ILE A 441 15.24 3.64 12.17
C ILE A 441 16.25 4.55 12.87
N VAL A 442 16.04 5.85 12.80
CA VAL A 442 16.94 6.85 13.38
C VAL A 442 16.17 7.60 14.45
N SER A 443 16.69 7.58 15.68
CA SER A 443 16.11 8.27 16.83
C SER A 443 16.59 9.72 16.91
N TRP A 444 15.95 10.51 17.78
CA TRP A 444 16.45 11.85 18.13
C TRP A 444 17.83 11.80 18.80
N ALA A 445 18.07 10.80 19.65
CA ALA A 445 19.33 10.65 20.39
C ALA A 445 20.53 10.41 19.46
N ASP A 446 20.33 9.70 18.34
CA ASP A 446 21.39 9.44 17.34
C ASP A 446 21.94 10.71 16.69
N GLY A 447 21.16 11.80 16.70
CA GLY A 447 21.55 13.11 16.19
C GLY A 447 22.57 13.87 17.07
N ASP A 448 22.91 13.35 18.25
CA ASP A 448 23.71 14.02 19.29
C ASP A 448 23.24 15.48 19.58
N PRO A 449 21.94 15.66 19.91
CA PRO A 449 21.33 16.98 20.04
C PRO A 449 21.93 17.76 21.21
N SER A 450 22.27 19.04 20.97
CA SER A 450 22.76 19.89 22.05
C SER A 450 21.65 20.22 23.04
N TRP A 451 22.02 20.71 24.23
CA TRP A 451 21.04 21.18 25.21
C TRP A 451 20.07 22.26 24.65
N TRP A 452 20.54 23.09 23.72
CA TRP A 452 19.71 24.11 23.08
C TRP A 452 18.76 23.52 22.05
N ASP A 453 19.19 22.50 21.31
CA ASP A 453 18.34 21.78 20.35
C ASP A 453 17.23 21.03 21.11
N ASN A 454 17.59 20.38 22.21
CA ASN A 454 16.65 19.74 23.12
C ASN A 454 15.62 20.74 23.69
N TRP A 455 16.05 21.93 24.13
CA TRP A 455 15.10 22.94 24.62
C TRP A 455 14.18 23.37 23.50
N GLN A 456 14.75 23.71 22.35
CA GLN A 456 13.96 24.15 21.22
C GLN A 456 12.88 23.11 20.87
N GLU A 457 13.26 21.83 20.81
CA GLU A 457 12.40 20.75 20.33
C GLU A 457 11.42 20.23 21.39
N PHE A 458 11.89 19.89 22.58
CA PHE A 458 11.08 19.27 23.64
C PHE A 458 10.63 20.27 24.71
N GLY A 459 11.03 21.54 24.60
CA GLY A 459 10.77 22.56 25.60
C GLY A 459 11.79 22.58 26.74
N ILE A 460 11.84 23.72 27.44
CA ILE A 460 12.85 23.97 28.49
C ILE A 460 12.72 22.97 29.65
N TRP A 461 11.51 22.46 29.88
CA TRP A 461 11.19 21.61 31.02
C TRP A 461 11.68 20.18 30.83
N ASN A 462 11.34 19.55 29.70
CA ASN A 462 11.85 18.23 29.32
C ASN A 462 13.38 18.23 29.21
N SER A 463 13.96 19.35 28.76
CA SER A 463 15.42 19.54 28.66
C SER A 463 16.13 19.76 30.01
N MET A 464 15.42 20.20 31.04
CA MET A 464 15.98 20.41 32.39
C MET A 464 15.75 19.22 33.32
N PHE A 465 14.68 18.43 33.11
CA PHE A 465 14.26 17.38 34.03
C PHE A 465 14.27 15.96 33.45
N GLY A 466 14.63 15.77 32.17
CA GLY A 466 15.07 14.49 31.62
C GLY A 466 13.99 13.63 30.95
N SER A 467 12.94 14.23 30.41
CA SER A 467 11.85 13.50 29.71
C SER A 467 12.10 13.38 28.19
N ILE A 468 13.35 13.43 27.74
CA ILE A 468 13.69 13.28 26.31
C ILE A 468 13.88 11.79 26.02
N PRO A 469 13.23 11.24 24.98
CA PRO A 469 13.42 9.83 24.63
C PRO A 469 14.90 9.47 24.43
N GLU A 470 15.35 8.44 25.13
CA GLU A 470 16.73 7.92 25.07
C GLU A 470 16.86 6.70 24.12
N GLU A 471 15.80 6.37 23.37
CA GLU A 471 15.81 5.28 22.42
C GLU A 471 16.93 5.49 21.38
N GLU A 472 17.71 4.45 21.11
CA GLU A 472 18.75 4.44 20.07
C GLU A 472 18.21 3.84 18.78
N GLY A 473 18.77 4.28 17.64
CA GLY A 473 18.44 3.75 16.33
C GLY A 473 18.78 2.27 16.16
N ARG A 474 18.16 1.64 15.17
CA ARG A 474 18.35 0.23 14.83
C ARG A 474 18.40 0.07 13.31
N SER A 475 19.11 -0.95 12.84
CA SER A 475 19.18 -1.29 11.42
C SER A 475 18.68 -2.71 11.20
N PHE A 476 17.88 -2.90 10.15
CA PHE A 476 17.23 -4.16 9.86
C PHE A 476 17.48 -4.58 8.41
N SER A 477 17.78 -5.85 8.21
CA SER A 477 17.64 -6.42 6.87
C SER A 477 16.17 -6.40 6.46
N PRO A 478 15.84 -6.14 5.18
CA PRO A 478 14.46 -6.14 4.72
C PRO A 478 13.84 -7.54 4.83
N ILE A 479 14.64 -8.61 4.78
CA ILE A 479 14.14 -9.99 4.88
C ILE A 479 14.64 -10.60 6.18
N TYR A 480 13.72 -11.02 7.05
CA TYR A 480 14.03 -11.70 8.30
C TYR A 480 13.30 -13.03 8.39
N ILE A 481 14.03 -14.10 8.74
CA ILE A 481 13.48 -15.43 9.03
C ILE A 481 13.54 -15.63 10.55
N PRO A 482 12.40 -15.60 11.26
CA PRO A 482 12.37 -15.76 12.71
C PRO A 482 12.90 -17.11 13.19
N LYS A 483 13.38 -17.13 14.43
CA LYS A 483 13.90 -18.31 15.12
C LYS A 483 13.10 -18.60 16.38
N ASP A 484 13.22 -19.82 16.91
CA ASP A 484 12.55 -20.24 18.15
C ASP A 484 12.77 -19.25 19.30
N GLU A 485 13.97 -18.69 19.40
CA GLU A 485 14.30 -17.73 20.44
C GLU A 485 13.45 -16.47 20.37
N ASP A 486 13.10 -15.97 19.17
CA ASP A 486 12.30 -14.76 18.96
C ASP A 486 10.90 -14.85 19.57
N PHE A 487 10.39 -16.08 19.77
CA PHE A 487 9.07 -16.34 20.33
C PHE A 487 9.06 -16.63 21.84
N ALA A 488 10.20 -16.48 22.52
CA ALA A 488 10.30 -16.72 23.97
C ALA A 488 9.76 -15.55 24.82
N GLY A 489 9.05 -15.80 25.92
CA GLY A 489 8.64 -14.74 26.86
C GLY A 489 7.19 -14.24 26.66
N THR A 490 6.92 -12.99 27.04
CA THR A 490 5.59 -12.37 26.94
C THR A 490 5.34 -11.82 25.53
N ALA A 491 4.10 -11.43 25.22
CA ALA A 491 3.75 -10.91 23.90
C ALA A 491 4.53 -9.61 23.59
N GLU A 492 4.69 -8.74 24.58
CA GLU A 492 5.44 -7.49 24.49
C GLU A 492 6.92 -7.73 24.15
N ASN A 493 7.54 -8.72 24.81
CA ASN A 493 8.93 -9.10 24.53
C ASN A 493 9.11 -9.68 23.13
N ILE A 494 8.09 -10.33 22.58
CA ILE A 494 8.12 -10.90 21.23
C ILE A 494 7.91 -9.79 20.21
N ALA A 495 6.93 -8.91 20.45
CA ALA A 495 6.65 -7.73 19.64
C ALA A 495 7.88 -6.82 19.49
N ASP A 496 8.57 -6.49 20.58
CA ASP A 496 9.80 -5.68 20.51
C ASP A 496 10.94 -6.39 19.78
N ARG A 497 11.08 -7.72 19.87
CA ARG A 497 12.16 -8.42 19.13
C ARG A 497 11.87 -8.56 17.64
N LEU A 498 10.61 -8.83 17.29
CA LEU A 498 10.19 -8.98 15.91
C LEU A 498 9.93 -7.63 15.23
N MET A 499 9.79 -6.55 16.02
CA MET A 499 9.32 -5.23 15.59
C MET A 499 7.95 -5.35 14.94
N CYS A 500 6.99 -5.90 15.67
CA CYS A 500 5.60 -6.05 15.25
C CYS A 500 4.66 -5.50 16.31
N GLN A 501 3.38 -5.36 15.98
CA GLN A 501 2.37 -4.93 16.93
C GLN A 501 2.02 -6.07 17.89
N VAL A 502 1.77 -5.76 19.16
CA VAL A 502 1.47 -6.79 20.18
C VAL A 502 0.24 -7.61 19.83
N SER A 503 -0.79 -6.99 19.26
CA SER A 503 -2.00 -7.69 18.80
C SER A 503 -1.73 -8.77 17.75
N ASP A 504 -0.63 -8.66 17.01
CA ASP A 504 -0.32 -9.52 15.87
C ASP A 504 0.63 -10.67 16.26
N VAL A 505 1.11 -10.69 17.51
CA VAL A 505 2.06 -11.71 17.99
C VAL A 505 1.52 -13.12 17.89
N GLU A 506 0.22 -13.34 18.15
CA GLU A 506 -0.35 -14.69 18.07
C GLU A 506 -0.46 -15.18 16.63
N SER A 507 -0.92 -14.34 15.69
CA SER A 507 -1.02 -14.74 14.28
C SER A 507 0.37 -15.01 13.67
N ILE A 508 1.37 -14.19 14.01
CA ILE A 508 2.76 -14.43 13.59
C ILE A 508 3.30 -15.74 14.17
N ARG A 509 2.99 -16.04 15.43
CA ARG A 509 3.37 -17.30 16.09
C ARG A 509 2.68 -18.52 15.49
N GLU A 510 1.42 -18.39 15.10
CA GLU A 510 0.69 -19.43 14.37
C GLU A 510 1.34 -19.69 13.00
N ALA A 511 1.63 -18.63 12.25
CA ALA A 511 2.34 -18.73 10.97
C ALA A 511 3.70 -19.43 11.13
N TYR A 512 4.49 -19.07 12.14
CA TYR A 512 5.78 -19.71 12.46
C TYR A 512 5.68 -21.21 12.75
N ARG A 513 4.56 -21.67 13.31
CA ARG A 513 4.35 -23.06 13.72
C ARG A 513 3.76 -23.94 12.62
N THR A 514 3.51 -23.37 11.44
CA THR A 514 2.93 -24.12 10.31
C THR A 514 3.92 -25.17 9.82
N ASP A 515 3.52 -26.44 9.83
CA ASP A 515 4.39 -27.54 9.43
C ASP A 515 4.75 -27.48 7.94
N GLY A 516 6.01 -27.75 7.60
CA GLY A 516 6.51 -27.69 6.22
C GLY A 516 6.62 -26.28 5.63
N GLN A 517 6.49 -25.25 6.45
CA GLN A 517 6.51 -23.84 6.04
C GLN A 517 7.57 -23.05 6.82
N VAL A 518 8.12 -22.02 6.19
CA VAL A 518 9.06 -21.07 6.78
C VAL A 518 8.40 -19.69 6.82
N LEU A 519 8.27 -19.11 8.02
CA LEU A 519 7.82 -17.73 8.18
C LEU A 519 8.88 -16.76 7.67
N VAL A 520 8.46 -15.82 6.83
CA VAL A 520 9.26 -14.71 6.33
C VAL A 520 8.62 -13.41 6.81
N MET A 521 9.41 -12.54 7.43
CA MET A 521 9.04 -11.15 7.73
C MET A 521 9.76 -10.23 6.75
N PHE A 522 9.00 -9.48 5.96
CA PHE A 522 9.49 -8.56 4.94
C PHE A 522 9.22 -7.10 5.35
N ARG A 523 10.27 -6.45 5.84
CA ARG A 523 10.33 -5.03 6.25
C ARG A 523 10.59 -4.17 5.03
N PHE A 524 9.56 -3.59 4.46
CA PHE A 524 9.65 -2.91 3.14
C PHE A 524 9.63 -1.38 3.25
N ALA A 525 9.21 -0.83 4.41
CA ALA A 525 9.21 0.60 4.62
C ALA A 525 9.55 1.02 6.04
N VAL A 526 10.38 2.08 6.12
CA VAL A 526 10.50 2.96 7.29
C VAL A 526 9.99 4.33 6.87
N SER A 527 8.90 4.79 7.47
CA SER A 527 8.29 6.09 7.20
C SER A 527 8.23 6.95 8.46
N ASP A 528 8.00 8.26 8.30
CA ASP A 528 7.73 9.14 9.42
C ASP A 528 6.26 9.01 9.84
N TYR A 529 6.02 8.84 11.14
CA TYR A 529 4.71 8.92 11.75
C TYR A 529 4.67 10.15 12.65
N LEU A 530 3.80 11.10 12.33
CA LEU A 530 3.56 12.29 13.13
C LEU A 530 2.41 12.00 14.08
N SER A 531 2.57 12.32 15.36
CA SER A 531 1.49 12.43 16.32
C SER A 531 1.82 13.47 17.38
N LYS A 532 1.09 14.60 17.37
CA LYS A 532 1.32 15.74 18.27
C LYS A 532 0.05 16.09 19.03
N THR A 533 0.20 16.35 20.32
CA THR A 533 -0.89 16.83 21.17
C THR A 533 -1.49 18.12 20.61
N GLY A 534 -2.80 18.23 20.67
CA GLY A 534 -3.50 19.46 20.36
C GLY A 534 -4.44 19.88 21.48
N TYR A 535 -5.03 21.06 21.31
CA TYR A 535 -6.17 21.47 22.09
C TYR A 535 -7.27 22.01 21.20
N VAL A 536 -8.48 21.88 21.69
CA VAL A 536 -9.67 22.46 21.08
C VAL A 536 -9.96 23.79 21.75
N ASP A 537 -10.21 24.83 20.96
CA ASP A 537 -10.75 26.10 21.42
C ASP A 537 -12.23 26.20 21.03
N ILE A 538 -13.11 26.26 22.03
CA ILE A 538 -14.55 26.40 21.84
C ILE A 538 -14.97 27.81 22.24
N ASN A 539 -15.20 28.66 21.24
CA ASN A 539 -15.57 30.05 21.46
C ASN A 539 -17.09 30.29 21.43
N TRP A 540 -17.90 29.38 20.86
CA TRP A 540 -19.35 29.54 20.79
C TRP A 540 -20.07 28.22 20.51
N THR A 541 -20.90 27.76 21.46
CA THR A 541 -21.88 26.69 21.23
C THR A 541 -23.19 26.96 21.99
N SER A 542 -24.30 26.35 21.58
CA SER A 542 -25.56 26.37 22.35
C SER A 542 -25.63 25.32 23.45
N ASP A 543 -24.84 24.24 23.35
CA ASP A 543 -25.03 23.00 24.10
C ASP A 543 -23.77 22.51 24.86
N TYR A 544 -22.61 23.13 24.65
CA TYR A 544 -21.31 22.79 25.26
C TYR A 544 -20.63 24.01 25.95
N GLU A 545 -19.76 23.75 26.91
CA GLU A 545 -19.02 24.81 27.60
C GLU A 545 -17.98 25.45 26.67
N SER A 546 -17.92 26.78 26.65
CA SER A 546 -16.87 27.51 25.95
C SER A 546 -15.57 27.46 26.75
N GLY A 547 -14.44 27.18 26.10
CA GLY A 547 -13.16 27.08 26.79
C GLY A 547 -12.04 26.50 25.91
N LEU A 548 -10.86 26.38 26.52
CA LEU A 548 -9.71 25.68 25.94
C LEU A 548 -9.63 24.28 26.56
N PHE A 549 -9.71 23.25 25.73
CA PHE A 549 -9.73 21.85 26.13
C PHE A 549 -8.45 21.15 25.68
N TYR A 550 -7.54 20.95 26.63
CA TYR A 550 -6.25 20.29 26.43
C TYR A 550 -6.35 18.79 26.70
N GLY A 551 -5.62 17.97 25.94
CA GLY A 551 -5.63 16.50 26.13
C GLY A 551 -6.86 15.80 25.55
N GLU A 552 -7.76 16.54 24.90
CA GLU A 552 -8.99 16.00 24.28
C GLU A 552 -8.89 15.92 22.75
N ALA A 553 -7.73 16.24 22.18
CA ALA A 553 -7.46 16.08 20.76
C ALA A 553 -5.95 16.00 20.46
N TYR A 554 -5.61 15.39 19.33
CA TYR A 554 -4.27 15.37 18.75
C TYR A 554 -4.33 15.42 17.23
N VAL A 555 -3.19 15.71 16.61
CA VAL A 555 -3.01 15.60 15.17
C VAL A 555 -2.10 14.43 14.86
N ALA A 556 -2.44 13.64 13.84
CA ALA A 556 -1.61 12.53 13.38
C ALA A 556 -1.41 12.52 11.85
N GLN A 557 -0.32 11.91 11.38
CA GLN A 557 -0.03 11.74 9.95
C GLN A 557 0.76 10.45 9.73
N GLN A 558 0.43 9.70 8.68
CA GLN A 558 1.15 8.47 8.35
C GLN A 558 1.27 8.27 6.84
N SER A 559 2.15 7.35 6.45
CA SER A 559 2.17 6.80 5.09
C SER A 559 1.16 5.67 4.96
N VAL A 560 0.59 5.50 3.78
CA VAL A 560 -0.28 4.38 3.41
C VAL A 560 0.23 3.72 2.14
N PHE A 561 0.12 2.40 2.07
CA PHE A 561 0.58 1.60 0.93
C PHE A 561 -0.61 0.81 0.39
N LEU A 562 -1.17 1.31 -0.70
CA LEU A 562 -2.38 0.75 -1.29
C LEU A 562 -2.04 -0.27 -2.35
N ASN A 563 -2.83 -1.34 -2.42
CA ASN A 563 -2.67 -2.44 -3.35
C ASN A 563 -1.22 -2.98 -3.37
N PHE A 564 -0.65 -3.21 -2.19
CA PHE A 564 0.64 -3.83 -2.01
C PHE A 564 0.59 -5.28 -2.48
N ASP A 565 1.50 -5.63 -3.38
CA ASP A 565 1.55 -6.95 -4.01
C ASP A 565 2.98 -7.47 -4.10
N VAL A 566 3.17 -8.75 -3.76
CA VAL A 566 4.46 -9.45 -3.86
C VAL A 566 4.51 -10.17 -5.19
N ILE A 567 5.49 -9.82 -6.03
CA ILE A 567 5.55 -10.24 -7.43
C ILE A 567 6.42 -11.49 -7.63
N GLN A 568 7.54 -11.57 -6.92
CA GLN A 568 8.47 -12.70 -7.02
C GLN A 568 9.41 -12.78 -5.81
N LEU A 569 9.88 -14.00 -5.55
CA LEU A 569 10.98 -14.30 -4.64
C LEU A 569 12.24 -14.64 -5.45
N THR A 570 13.41 -14.16 -5.04
CA THR A 570 14.70 -14.61 -5.59
C THR A 570 15.49 -15.35 -4.54
N PHE A 571 15.85 -16.60 -4.82
CA PHE A 571 16.72 -17.40 -3.98
C PHE A 571 18.15 -17.43 -4.51
N LYS A 572 19.13 -17.48 -3.60
CA LYS A 572 20.56 -17.60 -3.87
C LYS A 572 21.07 -18.93 -3.32
N SER A 573 21.45 -19.81 -4.22
CA SER A 573 22.07 -21.10 -3.88
C SER A 573 23.49 -20.93 -3.32
N GLU A 574 24.02 -21.96 -2.66
CA GLU A 574 25.44 -22.00 -2.21
C GLU A 574 26.46 -21.79 -3.35
N ALA A 575 26.07 -22.07 -4.60
CA ALA A 575 26.88 -21.86 -5.79
C ALA A 575 26.72 -20.44 -6.39
N GLU A 576 26.08 -19.52 -5.67
CA GLU A 576 25.80 -18.14 -6.08
C GLU A 576 24.89 -18.02 -7.32
N LYS A 577 24.17 -19.09 -7.68
CA LYS A 577 23.11 -19.02 -8.71
C LYS A 577 21.86 -18.39 -8.10
N MET A 578 21.34 -17.36 -8.76
CA MET A 578 20.05 -16.74 -8.48
C MET A 578 18.93 -17.48 -9.22
N THR A 579 17.90 -17.91 -8.50
CA THR A 579 16.67 -18.51 -9.05
C THR A 579 15.49 -17.63 -8.69
N VAL A 580 14.64 -17.30 -9.67
CA VAL A 580 13.44 -16.48 -9.47
C VAL A 580 12.21 -17.39 -9.47
N ILE A 581 11.43 -17.30 -8.39
CA ILE A 581 10.15 -17.99 -8.21
C ILE A 581 9.05 -16.93 -8.23
N PRO A 582 8.15 -16.93 -9.22
CA PRO A 582 7.03 -15.99 -9.23
C PRO A 582 6.03 -16.31 -8.12
N VAL A 583 5.34 -15.27 -7.67
CA VAL A 583 4.39 -15.34 -6.56
C VAL A 583 2.95 -15.28 -7.08
N VAL A 584 2.07 -16.01 -6.41
CA VAL A 584 0.61 -15.93 -6.54
C VAL A 584 0.08 -15.44 -5.19
N ALA A 585 -0.43 -14.21 -5.14
CA ALA A 585 -0.86 -13.58 -3.90
C ALA A 585 -1.94 -12.53 -4.17
N ASN A 586 -2.89 -12.41 -3.25
CA ASN A 586 -3.83 -11.29 -3.29
C ASN A 586 -3.09 -10.00 -2.91
N PRO A 587 -3.28 -8.90 -3.65
CA PRO A 587 -2.86 -7.60 -3.18
C PRO A 587 -3.65 -7.18 -1.93
N ILE A 588 -3.00 -6.44 -1.03
CA ILE A 588 -3.61 -5.93 0.21
C ILE A 588 -3.40 -4.42 0.35
N ASP A 589 -4.32 -3.74 1.04
CA ASP A 589 -4.13 -2.35 1.47
C ASP A 589 -3.47 -2.31 2.86
N ILE A 590 -2.34 -1.59 2.97
CA ILE A 590 -1.59 -1.37 4.20
C ILE A 590 -1.85 0.05 4.68
N ILE A 591 -2.87 0.16 5.53
CA ILE A 591 -3.24 1.35 6.30
C ILE A 591 -3.18 0.94 7.77
N ASP A 592 -2.23 1.48 8.52
CA ASP A 592 -2.03 1.12 9.92
C ASP A 592 -2.95 1.93 10.85
N PRO A 593 -3.22 1.44 12.06
CA PRO A 593 -3.99 2.19 13.05
C PRO A 593 -3.30 3.50 13.43
N ILE A 594 -4.07 4.55 13.69
CA ILE A 594 -3.55 5.79 14.28
C ILE A 594 -3.37 5.56 15.77
N THR A 595 -2.20 5.95 16.29
CA THR A 595 -1.89 5.96 17.72
C THR A 595 -1.74 7.39 18.25
N PRO A 596 -2.08 7.62 19.53
CA PRO A 596 -1.82 8.90 20.18
C PRO A 596 -0.33 9.30 20.19
N PRO A 597 0.00 10.56 20.51
CA PRO A 597 1.36 11.06 20.77
C PRO A 597 2.07 10.32 21.90
N THR A 598 3.41 10.29 21.84
CA THR A 598 4.28 9.68 22.87
C THR A 598 4.30 10.38 24.21
N ASP A 599 3.82 11.62 24.27
CA ASP A 599 3.67 12.37 25.51
C ASP A 599 2.52 13.37 25.37
N PHE A 600 1.70 13.48 26.42
CA PHE A 600 0.62 14.47 26.57
C PHE A 600 0.97 15.65 27.51
N SER A 601 2.23 15.78 27.93
CA SER A 601 2.67 16.62 29.06
C SER A 601 2.40 18.13 28.91
N ASN A 602 1.16 18.53 29.24
CA ASN A 602 0.87 19.84 29.83
C ASN A 602 0.97 19.81 31.38
N GLU A 603 1.23 18.65 31.98
CA GLU A 603 1.29 18.48 33.44
C GLU A 603 2.46 19.20 34.13
N ASP A 604 3.57 19.42 33.42
CA ASP A 604 4.79 19.95 34.03
C ASP A 604 4.67 21.42 34.47
N PHE A 605 3.72 22.16 33.89
CA PHE A 605 3.40 23.52 34.33
C PHE A 605 2.93 23.56 35.80
N TRP A 606 2.03 22.65 36.21
CA TRP A 606 1.48 22.65 37.57
C TRP A 606 2.46 22.11 38.60
N LYS A 607 3.28 21.10 38.24
CA LYS A 607 4.36 20.60 39.11
C LYS A 607 5.34 21.71 39.47
N LEU A 608 5.67 22.59 38.52
CA LEU A 608 6.49 23.79 38.76
C LEU A 608 5.80 24.83 39.64
N VAL A 609 4.51 25.12 39.43
CA VAL A 609 3.76 26.03 40.31
C VAL A 609 3.85 25.56 41.77
N TRP A 610 3.73 24.26 42.01
CA TRP A 610 3.88 23.68 43.36
C TRP A 610 5.31 23.71 43.88
N ILE A 611 6.33 23.45 43.05
CA ILE A 611 7.75 23.50 43.44
C ILE A 611 8.21 24.94 43.70
N LEU A 612 7.85 25.90 42.86
CA LEU A 612 8.14 27.33 43.04
C LEU A 612 7.36 27.90 44.22
N ALA A 613 6.10 27.51 44.42
CA ALA A 613 5.36 27.83 45.64
C ALA A 613 6.07 27.25 46.87
N GLY A 614 6.57 26.01 46.78
CA GLY A 614 7.36 25.35 47.83
C GLY A 614 8.68 26.08 48.14
N LEU A 615 9.44 26.50 47.12
CA LEU A 615 10.69 27.27 47.27
C LEU A 615 10.45 28.69 47.80
N ALA A 616 9.38 29.36 47.36
CA ALA A 616 8.95 30.65 47.88
C ALA A 616 8.51 30.55 49.36
N LEU A 617 7.78 29.48 49.71
CA LEU A 617 7.39 29.20 51.10
C LEU A 617 8.60 28.82 51.97
N GLY A 618 9.57 28.08 51.43
CA GLY A 618 10.81 27.73 52.11
C GLY A 618 11.69 28.95 52.40
N THR A 619 11.85 29.85 51.43
CA THR A 619 12.60 31.11 51.62
C THR A 619 11.89 32.06 52.58
N ALA A 620 10.56 32.13 52.57
CA ALA A 620 9.78 32.86 53.56
C ALA A 620 9.92 32.28 54.97
N ALA A 621 9.91 30.95 55.12
CA ALA A 621 10.09 30.27 56.41
C ALA A 621 11.48 30.49 57.01
N VAL A 622 12.54 30.44 56.20
CA VAL A 622 13.92 30.76 56.62
C VAL A 622 14.03 32.23 57.03
N GLY A 623 13.37 33.14 56.32
CA GLY A 623 13.28 34.56 56.69
C GLY A 623 12.57 34.78 58.04
N ILE A 624 11.45 34.09 58.28
CA ILE A 624 10.70 34.19 59.55
C ILE A 624 11.50 33.60 60.71
N ILE A 625 12.14 32.44 60.54
CA ILE A 625 13.00 31.81 61.55
C ILE A 625 14.21 32.70 61.86
N GLY A 626 14.86 33.27 60.84
CA GLY A 626 15.95 34.23 61.02
C GLY A 626 15.53 35.49 61.79
N THR A 627 14.31 35.98 61.54
CA THR A 627 13.74 37.14 62.25
C THR A 627 13.38 36.81 63.71
N ILE A 628 12.91 35.58 63.97
CA ILE A 628 12.62 35.10 65.33
C ILE A 628 13.92 34.90 66.12
N ILE A 629 14.95 34.29 65.52
CA ILE A 629 16.27 34.12 66.15
C ILE A 629 16.94 35.49 66.41
N GLY A 630 16.81 36.45 65.49
CA GLY A 630 17.27 37.82 65.68
C GLY A 630 16.60 38.53 66.88
N LYS A 631 15.27 38.40 67.02
CA LYS A 631 14.53 38.98 68.16
C LYS A 631 14.81 38.29 69.51
N ILE A 632 15.18 37.01 69.51
CA ILE A 632 15.60 36.29 70.72
C ILE A 632 16.99 36.78 71.15
N ARG A 633 17.91 36.98 70.19
CA ARG A 633 19.28 37.48 70.47
C ARG A 633 19.31 38.92 70.98
N ASP A 634 18.41 39.78 70.50
CA ASP A 634 18.29 41.17 70.98
C ASP A 634 17.65 41.30 72.39
N LYS A 635 16.99 40.25 72.89
CA LYS A 635 16.44 40.19 74.26
C LYS A 635 17.44 39.71 75.30
N GLU A 636 18.54 39.07 74.91
CA GLU A 636 19.61 38.64 75.83
C GLU A 636 20.72 39.70 76.01
N VAL A 637 20.64 40.83 75.28
CA VAL A 637 21.61 41.95 75.34
C VAL A 637 21.00 43.23 75.95
N LYS A 638 19.87 43.12 76.64
CA LYS A 638 19.34 44.14 77.56
C LYS A 638 19.17 43.53 78.95
#